data_AF-A0A2H9U1S0-F1
#
_entry.id   AF-A0A2H9U1S0-F1
#
_cell.length_a   1.000
_cell.length_b   1.000
_cell.length_c   1.000
_cell.angle_alpha   90.00
_cell.angle_beta   90.00
_cell.angle_gamma   90.00
#
_symmetry.space_group_name_H-M   'P 1'
#
loop_
_entity.id
_entity.type
_entity.pdbx_description
1 polymer ?
#
loop_
_entity_poly.entity_id
_entity_poly.type
_entity_poly.pdbx_seq_one_letter_code
_entity_poly.pdbx_strand_id
1 'polypeptide(L)'
;MFKKSRIYQLVWIYLFIGHNTAIPVVYAANAVLDKNSNATQNSTSTYIIKKGDSLNAIAEAYGISVHMLLAMNEKDLATNHIVIGQKINVPMHSALPDMAGNHTLKITANNKEQQKSVADYAAQHTSRIAGQMAQSQREEQNETLADQIARQTYNNADSETTTQAGYSAKQEADFWKRQAIAGFEAEANQYASELVGNGTAKAKIALDDDLNVADSSIDFLVPFADTQARMPFVQGGIRKSNNDNVTANIGVGQRHFLDEWMLGYNAFYDQDFTAKASRLGLGAEAWHDYLKLSSNAYMPVSSWKESKDIEDYKSRAARGVDLNIEEYWPSHPELSGSLKVEQYFGDNVDILGSHKLVKDPHALTVGLGYQPIPLVKFDASHTEASGGQHNNQIGVNLEWRLGESLNSMLDSTKVNKSLQGMRNDLVTRNNQIVLEYSKIQTLFASFERSQIAGFELTPLVLPLTVQSKYAIAEIIWQSPLFDKMSVPAAQLRGADLKILNLVALPAFEEGGNNTYGITAIVRDIKGNETSAYITFELQKTREEGRNPNGDDDNDGLSNGREAQLGTDPDNPDSDKDGITDGQEVTNGTDPLNPNDPVQGAGEDNDKDGVTNGQEAVDKTDPNNPDTDRDGVTDGEEKNNGTDPLNPNDPVQGAGEDNDKDGVTNGQEVVDKTDPNNPDTDGDGVSDGDEKKNGTDPLNPNDPVQGAGEDNDKDGVTNGQEVVDKTDPNNPDTDGDGVSDGDEKKNGTDPLNPNDPLNGGMKLIEGSLAVTRNNAVANGVDSNEVVVTVVDAAGNPREGATVSWSVSAGNLAAATSVTDANGIARMTVSYTEMATVTVTATLLGVSQTVDVNFVQGLIAADGIRVTDQNGNDVPANPPVGTTFYAQVRLDGEAQGLTNRGDLQLSDGTRLSYQWQRSNDGVTWTDVGTSDSYTTQSGDQGFTFRVQVAGK
;
A
#
# COMPACT_ATOMS: atom_id res chain seq x y z
N MET A 1 15.08 -31.35 6.17
CA MET A 1 14.50 -31.02 7.49
C MET A 1 14.57 -29.50 7.60
N PHE A 2 13.53 -28.70 7.41
CA PHE A 2 12.15 -28.76 7.86
C PHE A 2 11.20 -28.26 6.75
N LYS A 3 9.98 -28.80 6.66
CA LYS A 3 8.99 -28.48 5.61
C LYS A 3 8.41 -27.06 5.79
N LYS A 4 8.35 -26.28 4.70
CA LYS A 4 7.83 -24.89 4.62
C LYS A 4 6.38 -24.69 5.13
N SER A 5 5.55 -25.73 5.25
CA SER A 5 4.11 -25.58 5.55
C SER A 5 3.78 -25.26 7.01
N ARG A 6 4.62 -25.62 7.98
CA ARG A 6 4.32 -25.39 9.42
C ARG A 6 4.57 -23.95 9.87
N ILE A 7 5.52 -23.26 9.24
CA ILE A 7 5.81 -21.85 9.52
C ILE A 7 4.71 -20.96 8.93
N TYR A 8 4.22 -21.27 7.73
CA TYR A 8 3.07 -20.58 7.14
C TYR A 8 1.77 -20.78 7.93
N GLN A 9 1.49 -22.00 8.41
CA GLN A 9 0.35 -22.25 9.29
C GLN A 9 0.48 -21.55 10.65
N LEU A 10 1.68 -21.47 11.22
CA LEU A 10 1.93 -20.71 12.44
C LEU A 10 1.74 -19.20 12.23
N VAL A 11 2.21 -18.63 11.11
CA VAL A 11 2.04 -17.20 10.79
C VAL A 11 0.58 -16.85 10.50
N TRP A 12 -0.18 -17.73 9.83
CA TRP A 12 -1.61 -17.52 9.56
C TRP A 12 -2.50 -17.70 10.80
N ILE A 13 -2.20 -18.69 11.65
CA ILE A 13 -2.85 -18.84 12.95
C ILE A 13 -2.53 -17.62 13.83
N TYR A 14 -1.31 -17.09 13.81
CA TYR A 14 -0.93 -15.88 14.56
C TYR A 14 -1.55 -14.58 14.04
N LEU A 15 -1.72 -14.41 12.72
CA LEU A 15 -2.47 -13.28 12.15
C LEU A 15 -3.97 -13.35 12.50
N PHE A 16 -4.53 -14.57 12.54
CA PHE A 16 -5.91 -14.82 12.98
C PHE A 16 -6.10 -14.59 14.49
N ILE A 17 -5.07 -14.86 15.30
CA ILE A 17 -5.03 -14.57 16.75
C ILE A 17 -4.84 -13.07 16.99
N GLY A 18 -3.92 -12.41 16.30
CA GLY A 18 -3.74 -10.96 16.38
C GLY A 18 -5.00 -10.16 16.00
N HIS A 19 -5.85 -10.71 15.13
CA HIS A 19 -7.14 -10.12 14.76
C HIS A 19 -8.29 -10.46 15.74
N ASN A 20 -8.27 -11.62 16.41
CA ASN A 20 -9.38 -12.06 17.29
C ASN A 20 -9.11 -11.92 18.81
N THR A 21 -7.87 -11.71 19.27
CA THR A 21 -7.59 -11.46 20.70
C THR A 21 -7.46 -9.97 21.02
N ALA A 22 -7.28 -9.10 20.02
CA ALA A 22 -7.23 -7.65 20.20
C ALA A 22 -8.62 -6.98 20.23
N ILE A 23 -9.68 -7.66 19.75
CA ILE A 23 -11.03 -7.08 19.63
C ILE A 23 -11.90 -7.28 20.88
N PRO A 24 -11.84 -8.38 21.66
CA PRO A 24 -12.66 -8.52 22.88
C PRO A 24 -12.25 -7.54 23.99
N VAL A 25 -10.96 -7.22 24.12
CA VAL A 25 -10.45 -6.23 25.10
C VAL A 25 -10.91 -4.81 24.75
N VAL A 26 -11.06 -4.50 23.45
CA VAL A 26 -11.58 -3.21 22.96
C VAL A 26 -13.12 -3.16 23.05
N TYR A 27 -13.83 -4.29 22.92
CA TYR A 27 -15.28 -4.35 23.09
C TYR A 27 -15.73 -4.36 24.56
N ALA A 28 -14.99 -5.01 25.45
CA ALA A 28 -15.25 -5.01 26.90
C ALA A 28 -15.06 -3.62 27.52
N ALA A 29 -14.13 -2.81 26.98
CA ALA A 29 -13.94 -1.42 27.40
C ALA A 29 -15.06 -0.48 26.91
N ASN A 30 -15.62 -0.71 25.70
CA ASN A 30 -16.73 0.10 25.17
C ASN A 30 -18.11 -0.26 25.77
N ALA A 31 -18.32 -1.49 26.24
CA ALA A 31 -19.58 -1.89 26.87
C ALA A 31 -19.84 -1.25 28.26
N VAL A 32 -18.84 -0.57 28.84
CA VAL A 32 -18.92 0.05 30.17
C VAL A 32 -19.12 1.58 30.12
N LEU A 33 -18.96 2.23 28.95
CA LEU A 33 -18.90 3.70 28.89
C LEU A 33 -19.93 4.40 27.99
N ASP A 34 -20.97 3.71 27.51
CA ASP A 34 -22.06 4.38 26.79
C ASP A 34 -23.17 4.85 27.74
N LYS A 35 -22.93 5.99 28.41
CA LYS A 35 -24.01 6.82 28.99
C LYS A 35 -24.13 8.10 28.17
N ASN A 36 -24.99 8.08 27.15
CA ASN A 36 -26.08 9.04 26.99
C ASN A 36 -26.84 8.83 25.67
N SER A 37 -27.94 8.09 25.71
CA SER A 37 -29.16 8.53 25.02
C SER A 37 -30.39 7.94 25.72
N ASN A 38 -31.37 8.79 25.97
CA ASN A 38 -32.58 8.51 26.75
C ASN A 38 -33.44 7.40 26.10
N ALA A 39 -33.65 6.29 26.82
CA ALA A 39 -34.84 5.45 26.67
C ALA A 39 -35.17 4.70 27.97
N THR A 40 -36.33 5.05 28.50
CA THR A 40 -37.07 4.49 29.64
C THR A 40 -37.36 2.99 29.48
N GLN A 41 -37.21 2.20 30.57
CA GLN A 41 -38.05 1.06 31.05
C GLN A 41 -37.19 -0.01 31.77
N ASN A 42 -36.90 0.18 33.06
CA ASN A 42 -36.40 -0.90 33.93
C ASN A 42 -37.58 -1.79 34.34
N SER A 43 -37.69 -2.99 33.77
CA SER A 43 -38.67 -3.98 34.20
C SER A 43 -38.16 -4.71 35.45
N THR A 44 -38.71 -4.38 36.62
CA THR A 44 -38.41 -5.02 37.91
C THR A 44 -39.38 -6.15 38.20
N SER A 45 -38.92 -7.18 38.93
CA SER A 45 -39.76 -8.23 39.50
C SER A 45 -39.75 -8.14 41.03
N THR A 46 -40.82 -8.62 41.67
CA THR A 46 -40.94 -8.56 43.14
C THR A 46 -40.43 -9.84 43.77
N TYR A 47 -39.38 -9.74 44.59
CA TYR A 47 -38.88 -10.81 45.45
C TYR A 47 -39.48 -10.69 46.85
N ILE A 48 -39.91 -11.81 47.43
CA ILE A 48 -40.44 -11.88 48.81
C ILE A 48 -39.37 -12.51 49.69
N ILE A 49 -38.91 -11.75 50.69
CA ILE A 49 -37.84 -12.17 51.62
C ILE A 49 -38.28 -13.39 52.42
N LYS A 50 -37.46 -14.45 52.42
CA LYS A 50 -37.71 -15.71 53.12
C LYS A 50 -36.83 -15.82 54.36
N LYS A 51 -37.17 -16.77 55.24
CA LYS A 51 -36.41 -17.06 56.46
C LYS A 51 -35.01 -17.57 56.08
N GLY A 52 -33.96 -16.83 56.48
CA GLY A 52 -32.56 -17.16 56.18
C GLY A 52 -31.93 -16.28 55.10
N ASP A 53 -32.72 -15.46 54.41
CA ASP A 53 -32.19 -14.55 53.40
C ASP A 53 -31.37 -13.42 54.04
N SER A 54 -30.35 -12.96 53.32
CA SER A 54 -29.63 -11.72 53.59
C SER A 54 -29.63 -10.85 52.33
N LEU A 55 -29.52 -9.53 52.49
CA LEU A 55 -29.42 -8.63 51.33
C LEU A 55 -28.25 -9.01 50.41
N ASN A 56 -27.17 -9.52 50.98
CA ASN A 56 -26.00 -9.99 50.21
C ASN A 56 -26.31 -11.24 49.39
N ALA A 57 -26.95 -12.24 49.99
CA ALA A 57 -27.34 -13.47 49.29
C ALA A 57 -28.39 -13.21 48.20
N ILE A 58 -29.30 -12.25 48.42
CA ILE A 58 -30.27 -11.84 47.40
C ILE A 58 -29.57 -11.07 46.28
N ALA A 59 -28.69 -10.14 46.59
CA ALA A 59 -27.96 -9.37 45.58
C ALA A 59 -27.10 -10.29 44.69
N GLU A 60 -26.40 -11.25 45.31
CA GLU A 60 -25.61 -12.28 44.64
C GLU A 60 -26.46 -13.20 43.75
N ALA A 61 -27.62 -13.66 44.24
CA ALA A 61 -28.55 -14.49 43.46
C ALA A 61 -29.13 -13.77 42.22
N TYR A 62 -29.12 -12.44 42.20
CA TYR A 62 -29.63 -11.62 41.10
C TYR A 62 -28.53 -10.83 40.37
N GLY A 63 -27.25 -11.14 40.62
CA GLY A 63 -26.12 -10.57 39.89
C GLY A 63 -25.93 -9.05 40.04
N ILE A 64 -26.37 -8.48 41.16
CA ILE A 64 -26.27 -7.04 41.44
C ILE A 64 -25.54 -6.78 42.76
N SER A 65 -25.07 -5.54 42.99
CA SER A 65 -24.49 -5.17 44.28
C SER A 65 -25.58 -4.93 45.33
N VAL A 66 -25.25 -5.11 46.62
CA VAL A 66 -26.15 -4.75 47.72
C VAL A 66 -26.51 -3.27 47.67
N HIS A 67 -25.57 -2.41 47.25
CA HIS A 67 -25.83 -0.98 47.06
C HIS A 67 -26.88 -0.73 45.97
N MET A 68 -26.81 -1.44 44.84
CA MET A 68 -27.78 -1.31 43.75
C MET A 68 -29.14 -1.88 44.16
N LEU A 69 -29.17 -2.98 44.91
CA LEU A 69 -30.39 -3.55 45.50
C LEU A 69 -31.02 -2.57 46.51
N LEU A 70 -30.23 -1.88 47.33
CA LEU A 70 -30.69 -0.86 48.26
C LEU A 70 -31.21 0.38 47.54
N ALA A 71 -30.50 0.86 46.52
CA ALA A 71 -30.91 2.01 45.70
C ALA A 71 -32.21 1.74 44.91
N MET A 72 -32.42 0.52 44.42
CA MET A 72 -33.68 0.12 43.75
C MET A 72 -34.88 0.04 44.72
N ASN A 73 -34.61 -0.06 46.03
CA ASN A 73 -35.60 -0.25 47.08
C ASN A 73 -35.49 0.84 48.16
N GLU A 74 -35.03 2.02 47.76
CA GLU A 74 -34.62 3.11 48.66
C GLU A 74 -35.73 3.53 49.63
N LYS A 75 -36.99 3.35 49.24
CA LYS A 75 -38.18 3.63 50.08
C LYS A 75 -38.56 2.49 51.03
N ASP A 76 -38.20 1.25 50.71
CA ASP A 76 -38.64 0.05 51.43
C ASP A 76 -37.53 -0.58 52.31
N LEU A 77 -36.25 -0.27 52.05
CA LEU A 77 -35.08 -0.83 52.75
C LEU A 77 -34.26 0.21 53.53
N ALA A 78 -34.88 1.32 53.96
CA ALA A 78 -34.20 2.44 54.62
C ALA A 78 -33.70 2.16 56.06
N THR A 79 -33.93 0.97 56.61
CA THR A 79 -33.38 0.56 57.92
C THR A 79 -32.78 -0.84 57.79
N ASN A 80 -31.59 -1.06 58.37
CA ASN A 80 -30.72 -2.25 58.20
C ASN A 80 -31.31 -3.63 58.61
N HIS A 81 -32.63 -3.76 58.75
CA HIS A 81 -33.31 -5.00 59.08
C HIS A 81 -34.37 -5.33 58.03
N ILE A 82 -34.14 -6.44 57.31
CA ILE A 82 -35.12 -7.05 56.42
C ILE A 82 -36.09 -7.95 57.19
N VAL A 83 -37.35 -7.96 56.81
CA VAL A 83 -38.40 -8.76 57.48
C VAL A 83 -38.87 -9.90 56.55
N ILE A 84 -39.07 -11.08 57.12
CA ILE A 84 -39.64 -12.23 56.37
C ILE A 84 -41.02 -11.84 55.85
N GLY A 85 -41.24 -12.02 54.55
CA GLY A 85 -42.46 -11.63 53.84
C GLY A 85 -42.44 -10.23 53.22
N GLN A 86 -41.40 -9.43 53.51
CA GLN A 86 -41.21 -8.12 52.88
C GLN A 86 -40.95 -8.28 51.38
N LYS A 87 -41.58 -7.41 50.58
CA LYS A 87 -41.45 -7.39 49.12
C LYS A 87 -40.40 -6.36 48.74
N ILE A 88 -39.41 -6.77 47.97
CA ILE A 88 -38.39 -5.89 47.40
C ILE A 88 -38.31 -6.10 45.89
N ASN A 89 -37.99 -5.04 45.17
CA ASN A 89 -37.77 -5.05 43.73
C ASN A 89 -36.37 -5.59 43.42
N VAL A 90 -36.32 -6.59 42.56
CA VAL A 90 -35.09 -7.16 41.99
C VAL A 90 -35.20 -7.11 40.47
N PRO A 91 -34.09 -6.98 39.72
CA PRO A 91 -34.14 -6.96 38.26
C PRO A 91 -34.76 -8.27 37.72
N MET A 92 -35.57 -8.18 36.65
CA MET A 92 -36.08 -9.38 35.98
C MET A 92 -34.90 -10.17 35.38
N HIS A 93 -34.77 -11.42 35.82
CA HIS A 93 -33.88 -12.40 35.19
C HIS A 93 -34.39 -12.67 33.76
N SER A 94 -33.76 -12.04 32.77
CA SER A 94 -33.76 -12.56 31.42
C SER A 94 -32.65 -13.58 31.40
N ALA A 95 -32.98 -14.88 31.37
CA ALA A 95 -31.99 -15.87 30.98
C ALA A 95 -31.37 -15.40 29.67
N LEU A 96 -30.03 -15.35 29.61
CA LEU A 96 -29.32 -15.03 28.37
C LEU A 96 -29.83 -15.98 27.28
N PRO A 97 -30.24 -15.48 26.10
CA PRO A 97 -30.58 -16.34 24.99
C PRO A 97 -29.36 -17.16 24.60
N ASP A 98 -29.58 -18.46 24.36
CA ASP A 98 -28.60 -19.36 23.78
C ASP A 98 -28.13 -18.80 22.42
N MET A 99 -26.94 -18.19 22.40
CA MET A 99 -26.38 -17.55 21.21
C MET A 99 -25.68 -18.54 20.25
N ALA A 100 -25.78 -19.84 20.49
CA ALA A 100 -25.29 -20.87 19.55
C ALA A 100 -26.42 -21.48 18.70
N GLY A 101 -27.68 -21.12 18.92
CA GLY A 101 -28.85 -21.70 18.25
C GLY A 101 -29.50 -20.80 17.19
N ASN A 102 -29.05 -20.93 15.94
CA ASN A 102 -29.83 -20.82 14.69
C ASN A 102 -30.96 -19.75 14.55
N HIS A 103 -30.76 -18.50 14.99
CA HIS A 103 -31.73 -17.41 14.77
C HIS A 103 -31.24 -16.37 13.76
N THR A 104 -32.05 -16.12 12.73
CA THR A 104 -31.89 -15.03 11.74
C THR A 104 -32.60 -13.76 12.20
N LEU A 105 -31.94 -12.61 12.10
CA LEU A 105 -32.53 -11.30 12.36
C LEU A 105 -33.28 -10.78 11.12
N LYS A 106 -34.49 -10.24 11.33
CA LYS A 106 -35.29 -9.56 10.31
C LYS A 106 -34.97 -8.07 10.33
N ILE A 107 -34.50 -7.54 9.20
CA ILE A 107 -34.22 -6.11 9.05
C ILE A 107 -34.92 -5.61 7.79
N THR A 108 -35.56 -4.44 7.92
CA THR A 108 -36.20 -3.74 6.81
C THR A 108 -35.27 -2.62 6.35
N ALA A 109 -34.73 -2.76 5.15
CA ALA A 109 -34.02 -1.68 4.45
C ALA A 109 -34.75 -1.42 3.13
N ASN A 110 -34.98 -0.14 2.81
CA ASN A 110 -35.71 0.29 1.61
C ASN A 110 -37.09 -0.37 1.42
N ASN A 111 -37.88 -0.48 2.50
CA ASN A 111 -39.23 -1.07 2.50
C ASN A 111 -39.34 -2.53 2.01
N LYS A 112 -38.25 -3.31 2.02
CA LYS A 112 -38.32 -4.78 1.86
C LYS A 112 -37.65 -5.48 3.05
N GLU A 113 -38.33 -6.49 3.58
CA GLU A 113 -37.84 -7.32 4.68
C GLU A 113 -36.91 -8.42 4.15
N GLN A 114 -35.74 -8.58 4.78
CA GLN A 114 -34.86 -9.74 4.57
C GLN A 114 -34.38 -10.32 5.91
N GLN A 115 -34.24 -11.66 5.94
CA GLN A 115 -33.70 -12.43 7.08
C GLN A 115 -32.25 -12.83 6.80
N LYS A 116 -31.32 -12.50 7.71
CA LYS A 116 -29.92 -12.96 7.65
C LYS A 116 -29.41 -13.39 9.03
N SER A 117 -28.39 -14.26 9.05
CA SER A 117 -27.79 -14.77 10.28
C SER A 117 -26.87 -13.75 10.94
N VAL A 118 -26.64 -13.89 12.25
CA VAL A 118 -25.74 -12.99 13.02
C VAL A 118 -24.28 -13.09 12.53
N ALA A 119 -23.86 -14.25 12.00
CA ALA A 119 -22.54 -14.45 11.42
C ALA A 119 -22.34 -13.65 10.12
N ASP A 120 -23.37 -13.59 9.27
CA ASP A 120 -23.33 -12.79 8.04
C ASP A 120 -23.32 -11.29 8.34
N TYR A 121 -23.98 -10.88 9.44
CA TYR A 121 -23.99 -9.49 9.89
C TYR A 121 -22.62 -9.02 10.41
N ALA A 122 -21.91 -9.90 11.14
CA ALA A 122 -20.56 -9.64 11.61
C ALA A 122 -19.57 -9.50 10.44
N ALA A 123 -19.61 -10.41 9.46
CA ALA A 123 -18.77 -10.34 8.26
C ALA A 123 -19.03 -9.08 7.41
N GLN A 124 -20.28 -8.63 7.32
CA GLN A 124 -20.66 -7.42 6.59
C GLN A 124 -20.27 -6.13 7.34
N HIS A 125 -20.25 -6.15 8.68
CA HIS A 125 -19.75 -5.04 9.50
C HIS A 125 -18.22 -4.90 9.46
N THR A 126 -17.48 -6.00 9.44
CA THR A 126 -16.01 -5.98 9.30
C THR A 126 -15.60 -5.42 7.93
N SER A 127 -16.36 -5.72 6.87
CA SER A 127 -16.16 -5.16 5.54
C SER A 127 -16.53 -3.67 5.46
N ARG A 128 -17.57 -3.23 6.19
CA ARG A 128 -17.98 -1.81 6.25
C ARG A 128 -16.99 -0.95 7.03
N ILE A 129 -16.36 -1.47 8.09
CA ILE A 129 -15.36 -0.74 8.88
C ILE A 129 -14.01 -0.69 8.17
N ALA A 130 -13.62 -1.76 7.46
CA ALA A 130 -12.47 -1.73 6.56
C ALA A 130 -12.66 -0.72 5.41
N GLY A 131 -13.88 -0.60 4.87
CA GLY A 131 -14.25 0.43 3.89
C GLY A 131 -14.33 1.84 4.47
N GLN A 132 -14.76 2.00 5.73
CA GLN A 132 -14.81 3.32 6.39
C GLN A 132 -13.44 3.85 6.81
N MET A 133 -12.46 2.97 7.07
CA MET A 133 -11.06 3.35 7.32
C MET A 133 -10.31 3.78 6.05
N ALA A 134 -10.79 3.43 4.86
CA ALA A 134 -10.29 3.97 3.60
C ALA A 134 -10.85 5.38 3.26
N GLN A 135 -11.89 5.84 3.98
CA GLN A 135 -12.56 7.13 3.72
C GLN A 135 -12.31 8.21 4.78
N SER A 136 -11.51 7.97 5.82
CA SER A 136 -11.21 8.98 6.85
C SER A 136 -10.03 9.90 6.47
N GLN A 137 -10.09 10.51 5.29
CA GLN A 137 -9.45 11.81 5.05
C GLN A 137 -10.55 12.87 5.17
N ARG A 138 -10.84 13.31 6.40
CA ARG A 138 -11.19 14.69 6.77
C ARG A 138 -11.74 14.75 8.20
N GLU A 139 -11.32 15.83 8.84
CA GLU A 139 -11.84 16.47 10.05
C GLU A 139 -11.26 16.04 11.41
N GLU A 140 -10.60 17.04 11.99
CA GLU A 140 -10.01 17.16 13.32
C GLU A 140 -11.06 16.95 14.43
N GLN A 141 -10.72 16.15 15.44
CA GLN A 141 -11.12 16.42 16.83
C GLN A 141 -10.17 15.69 17.80
N ASN A 142 -9.43 16.50 18.55
CA ASN A 142 -8.44 16.14 19.57
C ASN A 142 -9.09 15.73 20.89
N GLU A 143 -8.88 14.48 21.31
CA GLU A 143 -8.49 14.05 22.66
C GLU A 143 -8.40 12.52 22.63
N THR A 144 -7.27 11.93 23.01
CA THR A 144 -7.13 10.48 23.02
C THR A 144 -7.67 9.90 24.33
N LEU A 145 -8.10 8.64 24.32
CA LEU A 145 -8.59 7.92 25.51
C LEU A 145 -7.56 7.93 26.67
N ALA A 146 -6.26 8.03 26.36
CA ALA A 146 -5.19 8.17 27.35
C ALA A 146 -5.28 9.52 28.10
N ASP A 147 -5.60 10.61 27.40
CA ASP A 147 -5.78 11.95 27.96
C ASP A 147 -7.01 12.01 28.91
N GLN A 148 -8.04 11.23 28.59
CA GLN A 148 -9.26 11.14 29.40
C GLN A 148 -9.05 10.38 30.71
N ILE A 149 -8.28 9.29 30.68
CA ILE A 149 -7.96 8.48 31.86
C ILE A 149 -7.00 9.24 32.80
N ALA A 150 -6.01 9.95 32.25
CA ALA A 150 -5.11 10.81 33.03
C ALA A 150 -5.86 11.94 33.76
N ARG A 151 -6.83 12.59 33.10
CA ARG A 151 -7.71 13.60 33.72
C ARG A 151 -8.60 13.03 34.82
N GLN A 152 -9.18 11.84 34.62
CA GLN A 152 -10.01 11.21 35.65
C GLN A 152 -9.20 10.79 36.89
N THR A 153 -7.94 10.39 36.69
CA THR A 153 -7.03 10.04 37.79
C THR A 153 -6.63 11.28 38.59
N TYR A 154 -6.41 12.42 37.91
CA TYR A 154 -6.15 13.72 38.55
C TYR A 154 -7.38 14.24 39.34
N ASN A 155 -8.58 14.15 38.76
CA ASN A 155 -9.81 14.65 39.39
C ASN A 155 -10.27 13.81 40.59
N ASN A 156 -9.93 12.51 40.64
CA ASN A 156 -10.27 11.63 41.76
C ASN A 156 -9.28 11.76 42.94
N ALA A 157 -8.08 12.29 42.72
CA ALA A 157 -7.09 12.53 43.77
C ALA A 157 -7.37 13.82 44.58
N ASP A 158 -8.18 14.74 44.04
CA ASP A 158 -8.46 16.05 44.65
C ASP A 158 -9.81 16.12 45.40
N SER A 159 -10.50 14.99 45.57
CA SER A 159 -11.79 14.93 46.28
C SER A 159 -11.68 14.36 47.70
N GLU A 160 -10.79 14.91 48.53
CA GLU A 160 -10.93 14.76 49.98
C GLU A 160 -11.84 15.85 50.54
N THR A 161 -13.09 15.51 50.86
CA THR A 161 -13.84 16.17 51.96
C THR A 161 -14.98 15.27 52.49
N THR A 162 -14.70 14.62 53.63
CA THR A 162 -15.56 14.26 54.80
C THR A 162 -17.09 14.08 54.60
N THR A 163 -17.78 13.01 55.03
CA THR A 163 -17.87 12.41 56.39
C THR A 163 -18.78 11.15 56.39
N GLN A 164 -18.48 10.20 57.30
CA GLN A 164 -19.34 9.13 57.87
C GLN A 164 -19.80 7.94 57.00
N ALA A 165 -19.01 6.85 57.01
CA ALA A 165 -19.35 5.58 57.69
C ALA A 165 -18.50 4.39 57.15
N GLY A 166 -17.43 4.04 57.88
CA GLY A 166 -17.02 2.64 58.10
C GLY A 166 -16.71 1.70 56.93
N TYR A 167 -16.26 2.17 55.78
CA TYR A 167 -15.67 1.33 54.72
C TYR A 167 -14.16 1.61 54.65
N SER A 168 -13.31 0.58 54.77
CA SER A 168 -11.85 0.75 54.68
C SER A 168 -11.37 0.57 53.24
N ALA A 169 -10.39 1.38 52.81
CA ALA A 169 -9.75 1.29 51.49
C ALA A 169 -9.25 -0.13 51.14
N LYS A 170 -8.96 -0.95 52.16
CA LYS A 170 -8.56 -2.36 52.01
C LYS A 170 -9.72 -3.27 51.53
N GLN A 171 -10.95 -2.99 51.97
CA GLN A 171 -12.15 -3.75 51.57
C GLN A 171 -12.61 -3.39 50.15
N GLU A 172 -12.37 -2.15 49.73
CA GLU A 172 -12.66 -1.65 48.38
C GLU A 172 -11.63 -2.15 47.36
N ALA A 173 -10.34 -2.16 47.74
CA ALA A 173 -9.28 -2.79 46.94
C ALA A 173 -9.51 -4.30 46.76
N ASP A 174 -9.93 -5.02 47.81
CA ASP A 174 -10.23 -6.47 47.74
C ASP A 174 -11.46 -6.79 46.86
N PHE A 175 -12.40 -5.85 46.73
CA PHE A 175 -13.57 -5.98 45.87
C PHE A 175 -13.19 -5.80 44.39
N TRP A 176 -12.48 -4.72 44.05
CA TRP A 176 -11.98 -4.50 42.68
C TRP A 176 -10.98 -5.57 42.23
N LYS A 177 -10.16 -6.07 43.17
CA LYS A 177 -9.28 -7.23 42.95
C LYS A 177 -10.09 -8.45 42.51
N ARG A 178 -11.17 -8.82 43.22
CA ARG A 178 -12.03 -9.98 42.87
C ARG A 178 -12.81 -9.79 41.57
N GLN A 179 -13.26 -8.57 41.27
CA GLN A 179 -14.01 -8.27 40.05
C GLN A 179 -13.11 -8.31 38.81
N ALA A 180 -11.88 -7.79 38.91
CA ALA A 180 -10.86 -7.91 37.88
C ALA A 180 -10.40 -9.36 37.70
N ILE A 181 -10.27 -10.13 38.81
CA ILE A 181 -9.97 -11.57 38.78
C ILE A 181 -11.01 -12.35 37.97
N ALA A 182 -12.30 -12.17 38.27
CA ALA A 182 -13.37 -12.99 37.67
C ALA A 182 -13.62 -12.64 36.19
N GLY A 183 -13.50 -11.37 35.80
CA GLY A 183 -13.65 -10.95 34.40
C GLY A 183 -12.47 -11.38 33.53
N PHE A 184 -11.25 -11.27 34.05
CA PHE A 184 -10.03 -11.62 33.31
C PHE A 184 -9.81 -13.14 33.26
N GLU A 185 -10.11 -13.89 34.32
CA GLU A 185 -9.98 -15.37 34.32
C GLU A 185 -10.98 -16.05 33.38
N ALA A 186 -12.16 -15.48 33.16
CA ALA A 186 -13.17 -16.06 32.29
C ALA A 186 -12.78 -15.96 30.79
N GLU A 187 -12.30 -14.78 30.34
CA GLU A 187 -11.87 -14.58 28.96
C GLU A 187 -10.46 -15.11 28.68
N ALA A 188 -9.50 -14.91 29.59
CA ALA A 188 -8.13 -15.38 29.38
C ALA A 188 -8.01 -16.91 29.40
N ASN A 189 -8.76 -17.62 30.26
CA ASN A 189 -8.74 -19.10 30.26
C ASN A 189 -9.52 -19.71 29.08
N GLN A 190 -10.52 -19.01 28.55
CA GLN A 190 -11.30 -19.49 27.41
C GLN A 190 -10.49 -19.44 26.09
N TYR A 191 -9.54 -18.49 25.96
CA TYR A 191 -8.64 -18.42 24.80
C TYR A 191 -7.24 -19.03 25.03
N ALA A 192 -6.70 -19.02 26.26
CA ALA A 192 -5.40 -19.64 26.57
C ALA A 192 -5.46 -21.18 26.66
N SER A 193 -6.65 -21.77 26.82
CA SER A 193 -6.81 -23.23 26.81
C SER A 193 -6.70 -23.85 25.41
N GLU A 194 -6.92 -23.08 24.34
CA GLU A 194 -6.78 -23.51 22.95
C GLU A 194 -5.37 -23.21 22.36
N LEU A 195 -4.67 -22.24 22.94
CA LEU A 195 -3.32 -21.79 22.56
C LEU A 195 -2.23 -22.31 23.52
N VAL A 196 -2.06 -23.62 23.52
CA VAL A 196 -0.91 -24.40 24.04
C VAL A 196 0.02 -23.68 25.06
N GLY A 197 -0.24 -23.87 26.36
CA GLY A 197 0.81 -23.96 27.39
C GLY A 197 1.27 -22.69 28.14
N ASN A 198 2.48 -22.78 28.73
CA ASN A 198 3.14 -21.74 29.54
C ASN A 198 3.55 -20.54 28.67
N GLY A 199 3.61 -19.31 29.19
CA GLY A 199 4.05 -18.12 28.43
C GLY A 199 3.99 -16.81 29.22
N THR A 200 4.12 -15.66 28.55
CA THR A 200 4.02 -14.34 29.21
C THR A 200 3.35 -13.30 28.30
N ALA A 201 2.42 -12.54 28.85
CA ALA A 201 1.86 -11.33 28.26
C ALA A 201 2.25 -10.13 29.13
N LYS A 202 2.60 -9.01 28.51
CA LYS A 202 2.97 -7.79 29.21
C LYS A 202 2.25 -6.60 28.58
N ALA A 203 1.59 -5.81 29.41
CA ALA A 203 1.16 -4.46 29.05
C ALA A 203 2.02 -3.44 29.80
N LYS A 204 2.44 -2.37 29.13
CA LYS A 204 3.23 -1.28 29.71
C LYS A 204 2.64 0.07 29.35
N ILE A 205 2.64 0.97 30.32
CA ILE A 205 2.42 2.41 30.13
C ILE A 205 3.59 3.12 30.81
N ALA A 206 4.27 4.01 30.08
CA ALA A 206 5.29 4.89 30.64
C ALA A 206 4.93 6.36 30.41
N LEU A 207 5.25 7.17 31.41
CA LEU A 207 5.01 8.60 31.45
C LEU A 207 6.35 9.35 31.40
N ASP A 208 6.37 10.52 30.75
CA ASP A 208 7.51 11.45 30.77
C ASP A 208 7.47 12.40 31.99
N ASP A 209 8.41 13.35 32.04
CA ASP A 209 8.51 14.37 33.10
C ASP A 209 7.26 15.27 33.20
N ASP A 210 6.55 15.45 32.08
CA ASP A 210 5.34 16.26 31.99
C ASP A 210 4.07 15.43 32.29
N LEU A 211 4.23 14.16 32.68
CA LEU A 211 3.17 13.18 32.92
C LEU A 211 2.34 12.83 31.67
N ASN A 212 2.87 13.09 30.47
CA ASN A 212 2.28 12.64 29.22
C ASN A 212 2.64 11.18 28.97
N VAL A 213 1.79 10.45 28.24
CA VAL A 213 2.09 9.07 27.87
C VAL A 213 3.22 9.05 26.84
N ALA A 214 4.40 8.61 27.30
CA ALA A 214 5.60 8.53 26.50
C ALA A 214 5.68 7.23 25.67
N ASP A 215 5.20 6.12 26.23
CA ASP A 215 5.22 4.80 25.60
C ASP A 215 4.06 3.96 26.13
N SER A 216 3.34 3.30 25.23
CA SER A 216 2.33 2.30 25.59
C SER A 216 2.53 1.06 24.73
N SER A 217 2.54 -0.12 25.34
CA SER A 217 2.81 -1.36 24.60
C SER A 217 2.10 -2.57 25.16
N ILE A 218 1.85 -3.52 24.28
CA ILE A 218 1.38 -4.87 24.59
C ILE A 218 2.30 -5.85 23.87
N ASP A 219 2.93 -6.73 24.62
CA ASP A 219 3.90 -7.72 24.13
C ASP A 219 3.54 -9.12 24.67
N PHE A 220 3.79 -10.15 23.86
CA PHE A 220 3.52 -11.55 24.18
C PHE A 220 4.72 -12.40 23.83
N LEU A 221 5.06 -13.36 24.70
CA LEU A 221 6.02 -14.43 24.41
C LEU A 221 5.37 -15.77 24.67
N VAL A 222 5.46 -16.64 23.65
CA VAL A 222 4.90 -17.99 23.69
C VAL A 222 6.00 -19.00 23.31
N PRO A 223 6.42 -19.88 24.23
CA PRO A 223 7.26 -21.02 23.93
C PRO A 223 6.46 -22.07 23.16
N PHE A 224 6.94 -22.47 21.99
CA PHE A 224 6.31 -23.56 21.21
C PHE A 224 6.90 -24.94 21.52
N ALA A 225 8.01 -24.96 22.26
CA ALA A 225 8.45 -26.12 23.02
C ALA A 225 9.09 -25.65 24.32
N ASP A 226 8.68 -26.22 25.45
CA ASP A 226 9.21 -25.89 26.77
C ASP A 226 9.83 -27.14 27.40
N THR A 227 11.17 -27.26 27.30
CA THR A 227 11.93 -28.34 27.95
C THR A 227 12.88 -27.74 28.98
N GLN A 228 13.36 -28.55 29.93
CA GLN A 228 14.33 -28.09 30.93
C GLN A 228 15.63 -27.58 30.32
N ALA A 229 16.06 -28.11 29.17
CA ALA A 229 17.34 -27.73 28.54
C ALA A 229 17.18 -26.65 27.45
N ARG A 230 16.02 -26.55 26.81
CA ARG A 230 15.80 -25.67 25.66
C ARG A 230 14.37 -25.14 25.61
N MET A 231 14.24 -23.87 25.23
CA MET A 231 12.96 -23.20 25.08
C MET A 231 12.98 -22.33 23.82
N PRO A 232 12.61 -22.89 22.66
CA PRO A 232 12.32 -22.07 21.49
C PRO A 232 10.96 -21.36 21.64
N PHE A 233 10.92 -20.10 21.23
CA PHE A 233 9.78 -19.21 21.45
C PHE A 233 9.53 -18.28 20.26
N VAL A 234 8.30 -17.78 20.21
CA VAL A 234 7.90 -16.63 19.39
C VAL A 234 7.53 -15.48 20.32
N GLN A 235 7.88 -14.27 19.93
CA GLN A 235 7.47 -13.05 20.61
C GLN A 235 6.83 -12.10 19.61
N GLY A 236 5.79 -11.39 20.00
CA GLY A 236 5.21 -10.34 19.19
C GLY A 236 4.63 -9.24 20.07
N GLY A 237 4.53 -8.04 19.53
CA GLY A 237 3.92 -6.95 20.24
C GLY A 237 3.66 -5.73 19.39
N ILE A 238 2.87 -4.83 19.95
CA ILE A 238 2.50 -3.55 19.36
C ILE A 238 2.73 -2.45 20.38
N ARG A 239 3.18 -1.29 19.92
CA ARG A 239 3.45 -0.14 20.76
C ARG A 239 3.13 1.16 20.05
N LYS A 240 2.83 2.18 20.85
CA LYS A 240 2.65 3.56 20.43
C LYS A 240 3.57 4.44 21.28
N SER A 241 4.43 5.22 20.63
CA SER A 241 5.32 6.19 21.28
C SER A 241 4.68 7.59 21.36
N ASN A 242 5.32 8.48 22.12
CA ASN A 242 4.97 9.90 22.25
C ASN A 242 4.70 10.66 20.94
N ASN A 243 5.45 10.34 19.87
CA ASN A 243 5.29 10.98 18.56
C ASN A 243 4.14 10.38 17.72
N ASP A 244 3.20 9.68 18.35
CA ASP A 244 2.13 8.93 17.69
C ASP A 244 2.59 7.82 16.71
N ASN A 245 3.88 7.46 16.74
CA ASN A 245 4.40 6.37 15.93
C ASN A 245 3.88 5.02 16.44
N VAL A 246 3.22 4.28 15.56
CA VAL A 246 2.73 2.93 15.84
C VAL A 246 3.72 1.92 15.29
N THR A 247 4.32 1.13 16.17
CA THR A 247 5.30 0.10 15.81
C THR A 247 4.79 -1.28 16.20
N ALA A 248 4.86 -2.24 15.29
CA ALA A 248 4.70 -3.66 15.59
C ALA A 248 6.05 -4.38 15.48
N ASN A 249 6.24 -5.41 16.31
CA ASN A 249 7.41 -6.26 16.30
C ASN A 249 6.98 -7.73 16.33
N ILE A 250 7.71 -8.57 15.61
CA ILE A 250 7.58 -10.03 15.66
C ILE A 250 8.96 -10.65 15.64
N GLY A 251 9.20 -11.62 16.50
CA GLY A 251 10.49 -12.26 16.62
C GLY A 251 10.41 -13.72 17.03
N VAL A 252 11.49 -14.41 16.76
CA VAL A 252 11.69 -15.80 17.14
C VAL A 252 13.02 -15.93 17.87
N GLY A 253 13.09 -16.85 18.81
CA GLY A 253 14.33 -17.10 19.52
C GLY A 253 14.39 -18.48 20.14
N GLN A 254 15.55 -18.79 20.70
CA GLN A 254 15.78 -20.01 21.45
C GLN A 254 16.64 -19.71 22.66
N ARG A 255 16.22 -20.23 23.81
CA ARG A 255 16.98 -20.22 25.06
C ARG A 255 17.51 -21.61 25.36
N HIS A 256 18.78 -21.70 25.75
CA HIS A 256 19.46 -22.91 26.18
C HIS A 256 19.82 -22.80 27.66
N PHE A 257 19.27 -23.69 28.48
CA PHE A 257 19.51 -23.72 29.92
C PHE A 257 20.60 -24.73 30.24
N LEU A 258 21.69 -24.22 30.81
CA LEU A 258 22.81 -24.92 31.41
C LEU A 258 22.62 -24.87 32.94
N ASP A 259 23.51 -25.50 33.72
CA ASP A 259 23.34 -25.63 35.17
C ASP A 259 23.09 -24.27 35.89
N GLU A 260 23.90 -23.25 35.60
CA GLU A 260 23.80 -21.92 36.23
C GLU A 260 23.44 -20.80 35.24
N TRP A 261 23.49 -21.09 33.94
CA TRP A 261 23.38 -20.08 32.88
C TRP A 261 22.30 -20.42 31.87
N MET A 262 21.65 -19.39 31.34
CA MET A 262 20.87 -19.48 30.11
C MET A 262 21.57 -18.68 29.01
N LEU A 263 21.81 -19.32 27.87
CA LEU A 263 22.30 -18.66 26.66
C LEU A 263 21.19 -18.65 25.63
N GLY A 264 20.89 -17.48 25.08
CA GLY A 264 19.81 -17.30 24.11
C GLY A 264 20.26 -16.52 22.88
N TYR A 265 19.53 -16.73 21.81
CA TYR A 265 19.62 -15.90 20.61
C TYR A 265 18.22 -15.68 20.05
N ASN A 266 18.03 -14.53 19.42
CA ASN A 266 16.74 -14.13 18.86
C ASN A 266 16.91 -13.27 17.61
N ALA A 267 15.88 -13.24 16.78
CA ALA A 267 15.77 -12.41 15.61
C ALA A 267 14.38 -11.77 15.55
N PHE A 268 14.30 -10.49 15.25
CA PHE A 268 13.08 -9.69 15.21
C PHE A 268 12.95 -8.95 13.89
N TYR A 269 11.72 -8.86 13.39
CA TYR A 269 11.31 -7.91 12.38
C TYR A 269 10.44 -6.84 13.04
N ASP A 270 10.83 -5.58 12.90
CA ASP A 270 10.08 -4.43 13.38
C ASP A 270 9.53 -3.63 12.20
N GLN A 271 8.29 -3.17 12.34
CA GLN A 271 7.62 -2.30 11.39
C GLN A 271 7.03 -1.09 12.11
N ASP A 272 7.51 0.09 11.75
CA ASP A 272 6.85 1.35 12.09
C ASP A 272 5.88 1.70 10.95
N PHE A 273 4.58 1.76 11.26
CA PHE A 273 3.54 2.06 10.28
C PHE A 273 3.39 3.55 10.00
N THR A 274 3.75 4.40 10.96
CA THR A 274 3.66 5.85 10.85
C THR A 274 4.80 6.37 9.98
N ALA A 275 6.04 6.02 10.33
CA ALA A 275 7.25 6.37 9.60
C ALA A 275 7.51 5.50 8.36
N LYS A 276 6.74 4.42 8.17
CA LYS A 276 6.90 3.42 7.09
C LYS A 276 8.31 2.80 7.04
N ALA A 277 8.98 2.72 8.19
CA ALA A 277 10.33 2.19 8.34
C ALA A 277 10.30 0.73 8.82
N SER A 278 11.22 -0.09 8.32
CA SER A 278 11.31 -1.52 8.65
C SER A 278 12.74 -1.88 9.05
N ARG A 279 12.88 -2.71 10.09
CA ARG A 279 14.16 -3.02 10.72
C ARG A 279 14.25 -4.50 11.07
N LEU A 280 15.43 -5.09 10.90
CA LEU A 280 15.76 -6.40 11.43
C LEU A 280 16.61 -6.21 12.70
N GLY A 281 16.23 -6.89 13.77
CA GLY A 281 16.97 -6.99 15.02
C GLY A 281 17.56 -8.39 15.19
N LEU A 282 18.80 -8.48 15.63
CA LEU A 282 19.43 -9.74 16.06
C LEU A 282 19.88 -9.56 17.51
N GLY A 283 19.52 -10.49 18.38
CA GLY A 283 19.82 -10.41 19.81
C GLY A 283 20.53 -11.66 20.32
N ALA A 284 21.41 -11.47 21.29
CA ALA A 284 22.02 -12.51 22.10
C ALA A 284 21.71 -12.26 23.58
N GLU A 285 21.44 -13.33 24.31
CA GLU A 285 21.06 -13.31 25.73
C GLU A 285 22.03 -14.18 26.52
N ALA A 286 22.47 -13.70 27.69
CA ALA A 286 23.22 -14.49 28.66
C ALA A 286 22.69 -14.18 30.06
N TRP A 287 21.92 -15.09 30.64
CA TRP A 287 21.25 -14.88 31.92
C TRP A 287 21.77 -15.85 32.96
N HIS A 288 21.73 -15.42 34.21
CA HIS A 288 22.02 -16.20 35.41
C HIS A 288 20.89 -15.94 36.41
N ASP A 289 20.86 -16.65 37.53
CA ASP A 289 20.02 -16.26 38.65
C ASP A 289 20.24 -14.77 38.98
N TYR A 290 19.14 -14.01 39.02
CA TYR A 290 19.09 -12.58 39.32
C TYR A 290 19.80 -11.64 38.34
N LEU A 291 20.29 -12.12 37.20
CA LEU A 291 21.03 -11.30 36.23
C LEU A 291 20.61 -11.62 34.80
N LYS A 292 20.31 -10.58 34.02
CA LYS A 292 20.03 -10.67 32.58
C LYS A 292 20.99 -9.77 31.83
N LEU A 293 21.79 -10.37 30.96
CA LEU A 293 22.60 -9.65 29.96
C LEU A 293 21.98 -9.87 28.59
N SER A 294 21.92 -8.80 27.79
CA SER A 294 21.52 -8.88 26.39
C SER A 294 22.31 -7.91 25.55
N SER A 295 22.61 -8.31 24.31
CA SER A 295 23.16 -7.41 23.31
C SER A 295 22.37 -7.57 22.02
N ASN A 296 22.02 -6.45 21.40
CA ASN A 296 21.19 -6.41 20.21
C ASN A 296 21.86 -5.58 19.13
N ALA A 297 21.69 -6.01 17.88
CA ALA A 297 22.10 -5.28 16.69
C ALA A 297 20.89 -5.03 15.79
N TYR A 298 20.83 -3.83 15.23
CA TYR A 298 19.71 -3.34 14.45
C TYR A 298 20.16 -2.89 13.06
N MET A 299 19.45 -3.35 12.03
CA MET A 299 19.74 -3.01 10.65
C MET A 299 18.47 -2.61 9.88
N PRO A 300 18.52 -1.55 9.08
CA PRO A 300 17.40 -1.18 8.23
C PRO A 300 17.15 -2.23 7.15
N VAL A 301 15.88 -2.48 6.88
CA VAL A 301 15.42 -3.32 5.77
C VAL A 301 14.65 -2.47 4.75
N SER A 302 14.03 -1.37 5.19
CA SER A 302 13.38 -0.41 4.31
C SER A 302 14.37 0.57 3.66
N SER A 303 14.12 0.94 2.41
CA SER A 303 14.79 2.06 1.74
C SER A 303 14.43 3.40 2.38
N TRP A 304 15.18 4.45 2.02
CA TRP A 304 14.82 5.84 2.32
C TRP A 304 13.44 6.18 1.74
N LYS A 305 12.59 6.80 2.56
CA LYS A 305 11.26 7.29 2.17
C LYS A 305 11.10 8.73 2.65
N GLU A 306 10.28 9.53 1.99
CA GLU A 306 9.99 10.90 2.47
C GLU A 306 9.44 10.86 3.90
N SER A 307 10.00 11.71 4.76
CA SER A 307 9.67 11.78 6.17
C SER A 307 8.38 12.57 6.37
N LYS A 308 7.53 12.09 7.30
CA LYS A 308 6.38 12.84 7.81
C LYS A 308 6.74 13.76 8.99
N ASP A 309 7.83 13.45 9.68
CA ASP A 309 8.23 14.11 10.92
C ASP A 309 9.02 15.39 10.66
N ILE A 310 9.82 15.40 9.60
CA ILE A 310 10.70 16.52 9.25
C ILE A 310 10.54 16.86 7.77
N GLU A 311 10.03 18.05 7.48
CA GLU A 311 9.84 18.58 6.11
C GLU A 311 11.17 18.56 5.34
N ASP A 312 11.14 18.15 4.07
CA ASP A 312 12.30 18.05 3.16
C ASP A 312 13.38 17.05 3.58
N TYR A 313 13.03 16.06 4.40
CA TYR A 313 13.92 14.93 4.68
C TYR A 313 13.31 13.63 4.20
N LYS A 314 14.17 12.68 3.84
CA LYS A 314 13.85 11.26 3.82
C LYS A 314 14.21 10.67 5.18
N SER A 315 13.45 9.68 5.65
CA SER A 315 13.77 8.87 6.82
C SER A 315 13.85 7.38 6.48
N ARG A 316 14.59 6.63 7.30
CA ARG A 316 14.57 5.17 7.39
C ARG A 316 15.04 4.75 8.78
N ALA A 317 14.97 3.45 9.09
CA ALA A 317 15.55 2.93 10.33
C ALA A 317 17.08 3.17 10.38
N ALA A 318 17.59 3.64 11.51
CA ALA A 318 19.01 3.77 11.74
C ALA A 318 19.65 2.41 12.04
N ARG A 319 20.90 2.21 11.60
CA ARG A 319 21.72 1.10 12.11
C ARG A 319 22.12 1.39 13.54
N GLY A 320 22.10 0.39 14.41
CA GLY A 320 22.52 0.58 15.79
C GLY A 320 22.79 -0.70 16.53
N VAL A 321 23.33 -0.56 17.73
CA VAL A 321 23.58 -1.64 18.66
C VAL A 321 23.22 -1.19 20.08
N ASP A 322 22.78 -2.12 20.91
CA ASP A 322 22.65 -1.90 22.34
C ASP A 322 23.22 -3.05 23.17
N LEU A 323 23.54 -2.71 24.42
CA LEU A 323 23.91 -3.63 25.48
C LEU A 323 23.04 -3.30 26.69
N ASN A 324 22.35 -4.29 27.23
CA ASN A 324 21.49 -4.14 28.40
C ASN A 324 21.92 -5.09 29.51
N ILE A 325 21.92 -4.57 30.73
CA ILE A 325 22.14 -5.29 31.98
C ILE A 325 20.92 -5.03 32.86
N GLU A 326 20.30 -6.08 33.37
CA GLU A 326 19.23 -6.01 34.36
C GLU A 326 19.59 -6.94 35.52
N GLU A 327 19.74 -6.39 36.72
CA GLU A 327 20.11 -7.10 37.93
C GLU A 327 18.99 -7.01 38.97
N TYR A 328 18.71 -8.11 39.65
CA TYR A 328 17.74 -8.20 40.74
C TYR A 328 18.49 -8.41 42.05
N TRP A 329 18.09 -7.76 43.14
CA TRP A 329 18.75 -7.96 44.43
C TRP A 329 18.41 -9.35 45.01
N PRO A 330 19.37 -10.26 45.26
CA PRO A 330 19.03 -11.63 45.66
C PRO A 330 18.26 -11.73 46.99
N SER A 331 18.51 -10.81 47.93
CA SER A 331 17.78 -10.74 49.21
C SER A 331 16.44 -10.02 49.12
N HIS A 332 16.21 -9.28 48.03
CA HIS A 332 15.01 -8.50 47.72
C HIS A 332 14.71 -8.61 46.22
N PRO A 333 14.28 -9.80 45.73
CA PRO A 333 14.08 -10.05 44.30
C PRO A 333 13.01 -9.16 43.67
N GLU A 334 12.19 -8.50 44.49
CA GLU A 334 11.27 -7.45 44.10
C GLU A 334 11.98 -6.16 43.63
N LEU A 335 13.26 -5.94 43.96
CA LEU A 335 14.03 -4.77 43.55
C LEU A 335 14.98 -5.11 42.40
N SER A 336 15.08 -4.20 41.43
CA SER A 336 15.95 -4.33 40.26
C SER A 336 16.65 -3.03 39.88
N GLY A 337 17.85 -3.15 39.34
CA GLY A 337 18.60 -2.10 38.69
C GLY A 337 18.83 -2.46 37.22
N SER A 338 18.85 -1.46 36.35
CA SER A 338 19.10 -1.65 34.93
C SER A 338 20.05 -0.60 34.37
N LEU A 339 20.85 -1.05 33.40
CA LEU A 339 21.77 -0.22 32.64
C LEU A 339 21.62 -0.58 31.17
N LYS A 340 21.38 0.40 30.32
CA LYS A 340 21.38 0.25 28.86
C LYS A 340 22.36 1.24 28.25
N VAL A 341 23.18 0.76 27.33
CA VAL A 341 24.07 1.57 26.50
C VAL A 341 23.69 1.31 25.06
N GLU A 342 23.48 2.36 24.27
CA GLU A 342 23.12 2.25 22.87
C GLU A 342 23.93 3.22 21.99
N GLN A 343 24.21 2.79 20.77
CA GLN A 343 24.93 3.56 19.75
C GLN A 343 24.23 3.34 18.41
N TYR A 344 23.93 4.43 17.71
CA TYR A 344 23.39 4.41 16.35
C TYR A 344 24.35 5.09 15.38
N PHE A 345 24.24 4.76 14.10
CA PHE A 345 25.15 5.21 13.05
C PHE A 345 24.39 5.89 11.92
N GLY A 346 24.87 7.05 11.50
CA GLY A 346 24.27 7.89 10.46
C GLY A 346 24.62 9.36 10.63
N ASP A 347 24.53 10.14 9.54
CA ASP A 347 24.87 11.57 9.57
C ASP A 347 23.84 12.41 10.34
N ASN A 348 22.56 12.03 10.28
CA ASN A 348 21.47 12.70 10.97
C ASN A 348 20.55 11.67 11.62
N VAL A 349 20.79 11.33 12.88
CA VAL A 349 20.01 10.33 13.62
C VAL A 349 19.24 11.00 14.76
N ASP A 350 17.97 10.65 14.91
CA ASP A 350 17.13 11.09 16.04
C ASP A 350 16.98 9.95 17.05
N ILE A 351 17.91 9.89 18.01
CA ILE A 351 18.02 8.76 18.96
C ILE A 351 16.87 8.70 19.98
N LEU A 352 16.30 9.85 20.36
CA LEU A 352 15.20 9.93 21.35
C LEU A 352 13.84 10.26 20.73
N GLY A 353 13.75 10.43 19.40
CA GLY A 353 12.51 10.87 18.76
C GLY A 353 12.14 12.32 19.11
N SER A 354 13.12 13.21 19.25
CA SER A 354 12.88 14.63 19.62
C SER A 354 13.07 15.61 18.45
N HIS A 355 13.24 15.08 17.23
CA HIS A 355 13.57 15.80 15.99
C HIS A 355 14.91 16.52 15.98
N LYS A 356 15.75 16.29 17.00
CA LYS A 356 17.11 16.81 17.05
C LYS A 356 18.09 15.78 16.50
N LEU A 357 18.58 16.08 15.31
CA LEU A 357 19.43 15.22 14.50
C LEU A 357 20.90 15.33 14.94
N VAL A 358 21.52 14.19 15.24
CA VAL A 358 22.91 14.11 15.68
C VAL A 358 23.65 13.06 14.86
N LYS A 359 24.92 13.31 14.54
CA LYS A 359 25.78 12.34 13.85
C LYS A 359 26.27 11.27 14.81
N ASP A 360 26.11 10.01 14.42
CA ASP A 360 26.54 8.82 15.15
C ASP A 360 26.27 8.90 16.68
N PRO A 361 25.01 9.10 17.11
CA PRO A 361 24.69 9.36 18.52
C PRO A 361 24.76 8.09 19.37
N HIS A 362 25.11 8.28 20.64
CA HIS A 362 25.01 7.30 21.71
C HIS A 362 24.10 7.79 22.83
N ALA A 363 23.57 6.84 23.61
CA ALA A 363 22.82 7.11 24.83
C ALA A 363 23.15 6.10 25.94
N LEU A 364 22.99 6.57 27.17
CA LEU A 364 23.12 5.82 28.42
C LEU A 364 21.81 5.94 29.20
N THR A 365 21.17 4.81 29.46
CA THR A 365 19.98 4.76 30.33
C THR A 365 20.32 4.02 31.62
N VAL A 366 19.95 4.63 32.74
CA VAL A 366 19.99 4.02 34.08
C VAL A 366 18.56 3.90 34.58
N GLY A 367 18.18 2.73 35.10
CA GLY A 367 16.83 2.49 35.59
C GLY A 367 16.78 1.72 36.89
N LEU A 368 15.71 1.93 37.64
CA LEU A 368 15.34 1.21 38.86
C LEU A 368 13.96 0.59 38.66
N GLY A 369 13.73 -0.60 39.21
CA GLY A 369 12.44 -1.28 39.13
C GLY A 369 12.04 -1.91 40.45
N TYR A 370 10.73 -1.92 40.72
CA TYR A 370 10.10 -2.53 41.88
C TYR A 370 8.88 -3.38 41.47
N GLN A 371 8.95 -4.68 41.72
CA GLN A 371 7.90 -5.66 41.40
C GLN A 371 7.33 -6.25 42.70
N PRO A 372 6.36 -5.57 43.36
CA PRO A 372 5.80 -6.01 44.65
C PRO A 372 5.07 -7.35 44.58
N ILE A 373 4.55 -7.70 43.41
CA ILE A 373 3.84 -8.95 43.11
C ILE A 373 4.19 -9.36 41.67
N PRO A 374 4.13 -10.65 41.29
CA PRO A 374 4.46 -11.07 39.94
C PRO A 374 3.70 -10.30 38.85
N LEU A 375 2.42 -9.94 39.10
CA LEU A 375 1.59 -9.26 38.10
C LEU A 375 2.00 -7.82 37.82
N VAL A 376 2.62 -7.09 38.75
CA VAL A 376 2.78 -5.63 38.65
C VAL A 376 4.23 -5.24 38.90
N LYS A 377 4.83 -4.52 37.95
CA LYS A 377 6.17 -3.92 38.07
C LYS A 377 6.11 -2.42 37.80
N PHE A 378 6.69 -1.64 38.70
CA PHE A 378 6.96 -0.23 38.51
C PHE A 378 8.41 -0.06 38.10
N ASP A 379 8.69 0.86 37.18
CA ASP A 379 10.06 1.23 36.81
C ASP A 379 10.21 2.74 36.68
N ALA A 380 11.42 3.23 36.91
CA ALA A 380 11.81 4.60 36.66
C ALA A 380 13.17 4.60 35.97
N SER A 381 13.33 5.39 34.93
CA SER A 381 14.57 5.44 34.15
C SER A 381 14.93 6.87 33.76
N HIS A 382 16.24 7.10 33.66
CA HIS A 382 16.84 8.34 33.17
C HIS A 382 17.78 7.99 32.02
N THR A 383 17.59 8.65 30.88
CA THR A 383 18.42 8.51 29.69
C THR A 383 19.13 9.81 29.40
N GLU A 384 20.46 9.75 29.25
CA GLU A 384 21.28 10.84 28.72
C GLU A 384 21.77 10.43 27.33
N ALA A 385 21.61 11.30 26.35
CA ALA A 385 21.93 11.05 24.95
C ALA A 385 22.75 12.18 24.32
N SER A 386 23.43 11.82 23.22
CA SER A 386 24.26 12.74 22.44
C SER A 386 23.52 14.01 22.05
N GLY A 387 24.26 15.11 21.90
CA GLY A 387 23.65 16.42 21.63
C GLY A 387 22.98 17.04 22.86
N GLY A 388 23.22 16.55 24.07
CA GLY A 388 22.66 17.09 25.32
C GLY A 388 21.15 16.84 25.44
N GLN A 389 20.69 15.74 24.85
CA GLN A 389 19.31 15.27 24.95
C GLN A 389 19.18 14.41 26.21
N HIS A 390 18.05 14.50 26.89
CA HIS A 390 17.74 13.63 28.02
C HIS A 390 16.27 13.23 27.99
N ASN A 391 15.94 12.13 28.65
CA ASN A 391 14.58 11.63 28.78
C ASN A 391 14.42 10.87 30.10
N ASN A 392 13.45 11.26 30.90
CA ASN A 392 13.05 10.56 32.12
C ASN A 392 11.73 9.84 31.87
N GLN A 393 11.62 8.60 32.35
CA GLN A 393 10.39 7.83 32.22
C GLN A 393 10.02 7.12 33.52
N ILE A 394 8.73 7.11 33.85
CA ILE A 394 8.16 6.29 34.92
C ILE A 394 7.15 5.33 34.31
N GLY A 395 7.39 4.03 34.47
CA GLY A 395 6.62 2.94 33.89
C GLY A 395 5.77 2.17 34.91
N VAL A 396 4.57 1.77 34.48
CA VAL A 396 3.75 0.73 35.13
C VAL A 396 3.58 -0.42 34.15
N ASN A 397 3.88 -1.63 34.60
CA ASN A 397 3.83 -2.85 33.81
C ASN A 397 2.89 -3.86 34.46
N LEU A 398 2.01 -4.44 33.65
CA LEU A 398 1.19 -5.60 34.01
C LEU A 398 1.77 -6.83 33.30
N GLU A 399 2.38 -7.74 34.06
CA GLU A 399 3.07 -8.94 33.57
C GLU A 399 2.25 -10.19 33.93
N TRP A 400 1.55 -10.76 32.95
CA TRP A 400 0.74 -11.96 33.13
C TRP A 400 1.51 -13.22 32.71
N ARG A 401 1.68 -14.19 33.62
CA ARG A 401 2.24 -15.51 33.29
C ARG A 401 1.13 -16.45 32.85
N LEU A 402 1.14 -16.83 31.58
CA LEU A 402 0.15 -17.76 31.02
C LEU A 402 0.34 -19.14 31.67
N GLY A 403 -0.76 -19.70 32.18
CA GLY A 403 -0.77 -20.98 32.90
C GLY A 403 -0.59 -20.86 34.42
N GLU A 404 -0.24 -19.69 34.97
CA GLU A 404 -0.26 -19.47 36.42
C GLU A 404 -1.63 -19.00 36.91
N SER A 405 -2.00 -19.39 38.13
CA SER A 405 -3.22 -18.89 38.76
C SER A 405 -3.06 -17.41 39.16
N LEU A 406 -4.15 -16.64 39.06
CA LEU A 406 -4.11 -15.23 39.43
C LEU A 406 -3.79 -15.03 40.92
N ASN A 407 -4.16 -15.97 41.79
CA ASN A 407 -3.73 -15.95 43.18
C ASN A 407 -2.20 -16.04 43.34
N SER A 408 -1.50 -16.85 42.53
CA SER A 408 -0.04 -16.88 42.48
C SER A 408 0.51 -15.52 42.03
N MET A 409 -0.09 -14.94 41.00
CA MET A 409 0.32 -13.68 40.40
C MET A 409 0.10 -12.45 41.30
N LEU A 410 -0.80 -12.56 42.29
CA LEU A 410 -1.13 -11.53 43.28
C LEU A 410 -0.47 -11.76 44.65
N ASP A 411 0.35 -12.80 44.79
CA ASP A 411 1.07 -13.15 46.02
C ASP A 411 2.49 -12.56 45.97
N SER A 412 2.80 -11.66 46.90
CA SER A 412 4.11 -10.99 46.96
C SER A 412 5.27 -11.95 47.24
N THR A 413 4.99 -13.13 47.79
CA THR A 413 6.02 -14.16 48.04
C THR A 413 6.39 -14.96 46.79
N LYS A 414 5.67 -14.76 45.67
CA LYS A 414 5.85 -15.48 44.40
C LYS A 414 6.71 -14.74 43.39
N VAL A 415 7.26 -13.58 43.74
CA VAL A 415 8.23 -12.87 42.90
C VAL A 415 9.51 -13.71 42.81
N ASN A 416 9.67 -14.42 41.69
CA ASN A 416 10.78 -15.33 41.47
C ASN A 416 11.68 -14.82 40.33
N LYS A 417 12.91 -14.43 40.70
CA LYS A 417 13.94 -13.94 39.77
C LYS A 417 15.14 -14.88 39.65
N SER A 418 14.95 -16.17 39.98
CA SER A 418 15.84 -17.24 39.52
C SER A 418 15.74 -17.42 38.01
N LEU A 419 16.71 -18.11 37.42
CA LEU A 419 16.74 -18.45 36.00
C LEU A 419 15.46 -19.17 35.56
N GLN A 420 14.95 -20.07 36.40
CA GLN A 420 13.70 -20.78 36.15
C GLN A 420 12.48 -19.84 36.20
N GLY A 421 12.47 -18.86 37.09
CA GLY A 421 11.39 -17.87 37.18
C GLY A 421 11.39 -16.88 36.03
N MET A 422 12.58 -16.47 35.59
CA MET A 422 12.76 -15.50 34.49
C MET A 422 12.64 -16.14 33.11
N ARG A 423 12.60 -17.47 33.00
CA ARG A 423 12.74 -18.17 31.71
C ARG A 423 11.75 -17.75 30.62
N ASN A 424 10.56 -17.27 31.00
CA ASN A 424 9.50 -16.81 30.09
C ASN A 424 9.47 -15.28 29.93
N ASP A 425 10.43 -14.54 30.51
CA ASP A 425 10.53 -13.09 30.34
C ASP A 425 10.67 -12.73 28.86
N LEU A 426 10.07 -11.61 28.47
CA LEU A 426 10.27 -11.03 27.15
C LEU A 426 11.76 -10.76 26.89
N VAL A 427 12.14 -10.75 25.61
CA VAL A 427 13.47 -10.35 25.16
C VAL A 427 13.72 -8.89 25.51
N THR A 428 14.86 -8.62 26.16
CA THR A 428 15.31 -7.27 26.49
C THR A 428 16.00 -6.64 25.27
N ARG A 429 15.32 -5.69 24.63
CA ARG A 429 15.78 -4.95 23.44
C ARG A 429 15.03 -3.63 23.28
N ASN A 430 15.54 -2.73 22.43
CA ASN A 430 14.79 -1.54 22.00
C ASN A 430 13.81 -1.92 20.87
N ASN A 431 12.53 -2.09 21.20
CA ASN A 431 11.49 -2.42 20.23
C ASN A 431 10.98 -1.21 19.43
N GLN A 432 11.37 0.02 19.80
CA GLN A 432 11.09 1.22 19.01
C GLN A 432 12.15 1.37 17.91
N ILE A 433 11.73 1.78 16.72
CA ILE A 433 12.65 2.05 15.61
C ILE A 433 13.22 3.47 15.77
N VAL A 434 14.53 3.55 15.98
CA VAL A 434 15.27 4.82 15.87
C VAL A 434 15.44 5.17 14.39
N LEU A 435 15.19 6.42 14.02
CA LEU A 435 15.22 6.87 12.63
C LEU A 435 16.49 7.66 12.31
N GLU A 436 17.03 7.43 11.11
CA GLU A 436 18.01 8.31 10.47
C GLU A 436 17.35 9.10 9.34
N TYR A 437 17.88 10.28 9.05
CA TYR A 437 17.34 11.28 8.15
C TYR A 437 18.35 11.70 7.07
N SER A 438 17.86 12.02 5.88
CA SER A 438 18.67 12.50 4.75
C SER A 438 17.96 13.65 4.06
N LYS A 439 18.61 14.82 3.98
CA LYS A 439 17.99 16.02 3.41
C LYS A 439 17.73 15.84 1.91
N ILE A 440 16.52 16.16 1.46
CA ILE A 440 16.14 16.18 0.05
C ILE A 440 16.71 17.45 -0.58
N GLN A 441 17.38 17.31 -1.73
CA GLN A 441 17.76 18.47 -2.52
C GLN A 441 16.52 19.05 -3.19
N THR A 442 16.11 20.23 -2.73
CA THR A 442 14.89 20.94 -3.17
C THR A 442 15.19 22.10 -4.11
N LEU A 443 16.47 22.42 -4.32
CA LEU A 443 16.94 23.57 -5.09
C LEU A 443 18.14 23.19 -5.98
N PHE A 444 18.00 23.48 -7.27
CA PHE A 444 18.99 23.21 -8.32
C PHE A 444 19.20 24.47 -9.17
N ALA A 445 20.44 24.71 -9.57
CA ALA A 445 20.80 25.78 -10.49
C ALA A 445 21.89 25.29 -11.45
N SER A 446 21.78 25.60 -12.74
CA SER A 446 22.75 25.19 -13.76
C SER A 446 22.80 26.14 -14.95
N PHE A 447 23.94 26.16 -15.64
CA PHE A 447 24.10 26.74 -16.97
C PHE A 447 24.01 25.64 -18.04
N GLU A 448 23.58 25.99 -19.25
CA GLU A 448 23.53 25.04 -20.38
C GLU A 448 24.90 24.59 -20.85
N ARG A 449 25.91 25.45 -20.68
CA ARG A 449 27.30 25.19 -21.06
C ARG A 449 28.22 25.39 -19.85
N SER A 450 29.34 24.67 -19.84
CA SER A 450 30.39 24.83 -18.82
C SER A 450 31.40 25.94 -19.15
N GLN A 451 31.46 26.34 -20.43
CA GLN A 451 32.30 27.43 -20.94
C GLN A 451 31.61 28.17 -22.09
N ILE A 452 31.82 29.48 -22.15
CA ILE A 452 31.39 30.37 -23.23
C ILE A 452 32.49 31.41 -23.53
N ALA A 453 32.44 32.03 -24.70
CA ALA A 453 33.34 33.12 -25.09
C ALA A 453 32.52 34.31 -25.62
N GLY A 454 33.11 35.51 -25.59
CA GLY A 454 32.50 36.72 -26.15
C GLY A 454 33.56 37.79 -26.45
N PHE A 455 33.25 38.69 -27.39
CA PHE A 455 34.18 39.71 -27.83
C PHE A 455 34.08 40.98 -26.97
N GLU A 456 35.20 41.70 -26.84
CA GLU A 456 35.20 43.00 -26.15
C GLU A 456 34.13 43.96 -26.70
N LEU A 457 33.57 44.79 -25.83
CA LEU A 457 32.55 45.80 -26.14
C LEU A 457 31.21 45.26 -26.69
N THR A 458 31.03 43.94 -26.77
CA THR A 458 29.76 43.29 -27.15
C THR A 458 28.91 42.96 -25.94
N PRO A 459 27.57 42.87 -26.06
CA PRO A 459 26.70 42.46 -24.96
C PRO A 459 26.87 40.97 -24.63
N LEU A 460 26.66 40.60 -23.36
CA LEU A 460 26.59 39.21 -22.89
C LEU A 460 25.24 38.93 -22.25
N VAL A 461 24.52 37.94 -22.79
CA VAL A 461 23.27 37.41 -22.20
C VAL A 461 23.52 35.98 -21.76
N LEU A 462 23.36 35.71 -20.47
CA LEU A 462 23.61 34.41 -19.87
C LEU A 462 22.39 33.93 -19.09
N PRO A 463 21.61 32.97 -19.62
CA PRO A 463 20.48 32.38 -18.91
C PRO A 463 20.94 31.40 -17.82
N LEU A 464 20.21 31.35 -16.72
CA LEU A 464 20.36 30.44 -15.59
C LEU A 464 19.10 29.58 -15.44
N THR A 465 19.27 28.27 -15.53
CA THR A 465 18.19 27.33 -15.23
C THR A 465 18.11 27.12 -13.73
N VAL A 466 16.94 27.41 -13.15
CA VAL A 466 16.67 27.22 -11.72
C VAL A 466 15.44 26.35 -11.55
N GLN A 467 15.60 25.23 -10.84
CA GLN A 467 14.50 24.36 -10.42
C GLN A 467 14.44 24.38 -8.89
N SER A 468 13.27 24.70 -8.35
CA SER A 468 13.09 24.81 -6.89
C SER A 468 11.70 24.36 -6.50
N LYS A 469 11.59 23.65 -5.37
CA LYS A 469 10.32 23.35 -4.71
C LYS A 469 9.69 24.60 -4.10
N TYR A 470 10.50 25.55 -3.65
CA TYR A 470 10.07 26.77 -2.98
C TYR A 470 10.35 28.01 -3.83
N ALA A 471 9.63 29.11 -3.57
CA ALA A 471 9.89 30.38 -4.24
C ALA A 471 11.35 30.84 -4.03
N ILE A 472 11.95 31.43 -5.06
CA ILE A 472 13.30 31.97 -4.97
C ILE A 472 13.26 33.28 -4.18
N ALA A 473 14.06 33.35 -3.11
CA ALA A 473 14.21 34.57 -2.32
C ALA A 473 15.18 35.53 -3.00
N GLU A 474 16.32 35.03 -3.47
CA GLU A 474 17.31 35.83 -4.18
C GLU A 474 18.24 34.98 -5.08
N ILE A 475 18.64 35.57 -6.19
CA ILE A 475 19.75 35.13 -7.04
C ILE A 475 20.84 36.20 -6.93
N ILE A 476 22.08 35.77 -6.68
CA ILE A 476 23.26 36.63 -6.56
C ILE A 476 24.29 36.20 -7.61
N TRP A 477 24.61 37.10 -8.53
CA TRP A 477 25.66 36.92 -9.53
C TRP A 477 27.00 37.42 -8.99
N GLN A 478 28.03 36.59 -9.05
CA GLN A 478 29.39 36.90 -8.62
C GLN A 478 30.41 36.59 -9.72
N SER A 479 31.24 37.56 -10.05
CA SER A 479 32.37 37.40 -10.96
C SER A 479 33.34 38.56 -10.81
N PRO A 480 34.66 38.34 -10.88
CA PRO A 480 35.64 39.42 -11.02
C PRO A 480 35.39 40.31 -12.26
N LEU A 481 34.70 39.78 -13.28
CA LEU A 481 34.30 40.54 -14.47
C LEU A 481 33.40 41.73 -14.10
N PHE A 482 32.52 41.56 -13.12
CA PHE A 482 31.53 42.58 -12.75
C PHE A 482 32.17 43.78 -12.06
N ASP A 483 33.21 43.54 -11.25
CA ASP A 483 34.00 44.59 -10.63
C ASP A 483 34.74 45.41 -11.70
N LYS A 484 35.33 44.74 -12.69
CA LYS A 484 36.02 45.38 -13.83
C LYS A 484 35.07 46.26 -14.65
N MET A 485 33.82 45.85 -14.79
CA MET A 485 32.77 46.58 -15.50
C MET A 485 32.03 47.61 -14.64
N SER A 486 32.29 47.65 -13.32
CA SER A 486 31.53 48.49 -12.37
C SER A 486 30.01 48.26 -12.42
N VAL A 487 29.58 47.01 -12.58
CA VAL A 487 28.14 46.66 -12.67
C VAL A 487 27.44 47.01 -11.36
N PRO A 488 26.33 47.76 -11.36
CA PRO A 488 25.60 48.09 -10.15
C PRO A 488 25.08 46.83 -9.44
N ALA A 489 25.19 46.78 -8.11
CA ALA A 489 24.73 45.65 -7.30
C ALA A 489 23.25 45.30 -7.52
N ALA A 490 22.41 46.28 -7.88
CA ALA A 490 20.99 46.07 -8.18
C ALA A 490 20.75 45.21 -9.44
N GLN A 491 21.72 45.12 -10.37
CA GLN A 491 21.65 44.24 -11.55
C GLN A 491 22.18 42.83 -11.26
N LEU A 492 22.90 42.64 -10.15
CA LEU A 492 23.54 41.38 -9.78
C LEU A 492 22.77 40.63 -8.68
N ARG A 493 21.73 41.25 -8.09
CA ARG A 493 20.97 40.68 -6.98
C ARG A 493 19.46 40.91 -7.12
N GLY A 494 18.68 39.83 -7.09
CA GLY A 494 17.22 39.89 -7.16
C GLY A 494 16.57 38.52 -7.30
N ALA A 495 15.28 38.40 -6.96
CA ALA A 495 14.55 37.12 -6.99
C ALA A 495 14.30 36.60 -8.43
N ASP A 496 14.13 37.51 -9.39
CA ASP A 496 13.79 37.19 -10.78
C ASP A 496 14.98 37.25 -11.75
N LEU A 497 16.22 37.34 -11.24
CA LEU A 497 17.44 37.46 -12.05
C LEU A 497 17.91 36.11 -12.62
N LYS A 498 17.02 35.39 -13.31
CA LYS A 498 17.34 34.15 -14.03
C LYS A 498 18.15 34.38 -15.32
N ILE A 499 18.32 35.64 -15.73
CA ILE A 499 19.13 36.01 -16.87
C ILE A 499 20.09 37.11 -16.42
N LEU A 500 21.39 36.89 -16.62
CA LEU A 500 22.40 37.94 -16.51
C LEU A 500 22.52 38.65 -17.85
N ASN A 501 22.32 39.97 -17.86
CA ASN A 501 22.45 40.79 -19.06
C ASN A 501 23.50 41.89 -18.83
N LEU A 502 24.60 41.82 -19.57
CA LEU A 502 25.67 42.81 -19.56
C LEU A 502 25.66 43.57 -20.89
N VAL A 503 25.58 44.90 -20.81
CA VAL A 503 25.37 45.76 -22.00
C VAL A 503 26.59 45.81 -22.92
N ALA A 504 27.80 45.80 -22.35
CA ALA A 504 29.05 45.80 -23.11
C ALA A 504 30.18 45.19 -22.27
N LEU A 505 30.84 44.16 -22.79
CA LEU A 505 32.01 43.53 -22.19
C LEU A 505 33.21 44.49 -22.14
N PRO A 506 34.13 44.35 -21.17
CA PRO A 506 35.29 45.23 -21.08
C PRO A 506 36.27 45.00 -22.24
N ALA A 507 37.18 45.95 -22.43
CA ALA A 507 38.26 45.81 -23.39
C ALA A 507 39.16 44.60 -23.04
N PHE A 508 39.61 43.90 -24.07
CA PHE A 508 40.58 42.83 -23.99
C PHE A 508 41.94 43.38 -23.54
N GLU A 509 42.59 42.71 -22.59
CA GLU A 509 43.91 43.11 -22.10
C GLU A 509 45.01 42.27 -22.73
N GLU A 510 45.88 42.89 -23.54
CA GLU A 510 47.04 42.21 -24.11
C GLU A 510 48.02 41.76 -23.02
N GLY A 511 48.30 40.45 -22.98
CA GLY A 511 49.16 39.83 -21.96
C GLY A 511 48.53 39.69 -20.57
N GLY A 512 47.23 40.04 -20.42
CA GLY A 512 46.45 39.90 -19.20
C GLY A 512 45.66 38.58 -19.11
N ASN A 513 44.98 38.36 -17.99
CA ASN A 513 44.04 37.25 -17.83
C ASN A 513 42.64 37.66 -18.32
N ASN A 514 42.21 37.08 -19.43
CA ASN A 514 40.91 37.37 -20.06
C ASN A 514 39.88 36.24 -19.83
N THR A 515 40.13 35.36 -18.86
CA THR A 515 39.20 34.30 -18.46
C THR A 515 38.59 34.60 -17.09
N TYR A 516 37.27 34.56 -17.00
CA TYR A 516 36.50 34.93 -15.81
C TYR A 516 35.56 33.80 -15.41
N GLY A 517 35.51 33.46 -14.12
CA GLY A 517 34.47 32.60 -13.57
C GLY A 517 33.23 33.41 -13.23
N ILE A 518 32.06 32.98 -13.68
CA ILE A 518 30.77 33.55 -13.31
C ILE A 518 30.03 32.53 -12.45
N THR A 519 29.66 32.95 -11.23
CA THR A 519 28.89 32.14 -10.28
C THR A 519 27.52 32.76 -10.06
N ALA A 520 26.46 31.96 -10.14
CA ALA A 520 25.13 32.33 -9.69
C ALA A 520 24.81 31.58 -8.40
N ILE A 521 24.67 32.28 -7.28
CA ILE A 521 24.22 31.72 -6.00
C ILE A 521 22.70 31.92 -5.93
N VAL A 522 21.96 30.84 -5.73
CA VAL A 522 20.50 30.86 -5.64
C VAL A 522 20.08 30.48 -4.24
N ARG A 523 19.19 31.28 -3.64
CA ARG A 523 18.57 31.01 -2.35
C ARG A 523 17.06 31.00 -2.46
N ASP A 524 16.43 30.02 -1.83
CA ASP A 524 14.97 29.97 -1.71
C ASP A 524 14.47 30.64 -0.42
N ILE A 525 13.15 30.80 -0.30
CA ILE A 525 12.48 31.37 0.89
C ILE A 525 12.61 30.52 2.16
N LYS A 526 13.02 29.25 2.03
CA LYS A 526 13.29 28.35 3.16
C LYS A 526 14.76 28.41 3.60
N GLY A 527 15.59 29.21 2.92
CA GLY A 527 17.00 29.39 3.21
C GLY A 527 17.91 28.30 2.62
N ASN A 528 17.41 27.44 1.74
CA ASN A 528 18.26 26.53 0.99
C ASN A 528 19.09 27.32 -0.02
N GLU A 529 20.36 26.97 -0.16
CA GLU A 529 21.32 27.64 -1.06
C GLU A 529 21.96 26.63 -2.01
N THR A 530 22.09 27.00 -3.28
CA THR A 530 22.88 26.27 -4.28
C THR A 530 23.65 27.26 -5.15
N SER A 531 24.59 26.76 -5.96
CA SER A 531 25.32 27.61 -6.90
C SER A 531 25.56 26.93 -8.24
N ALA A 532 25.53 27.72 -9.30
CA ALA A 532 25.95 27.34 -10.65
C ALA A 532 27.21 28.12 -11.03
N TYR A 533 28.13 27.47 -11.77
CA TYR A 533 29.40 28.07 -12.19
C TYR A 533 29.64 27.87 -13.69
N ILE A 534 30.11 28.91 -14.38
CA ILE A 534 30.52 28.86 -15.79
C ILE A 534 31.82 29.64 -16.00
N THR A 535 32.64 29.18 -16.95
CA THR A 535 33.85 29.89 -17.39
C THR A 535 33.53 30.77 -18.60
N PHE A 536 33.90 32.05 -18.55
CA PHE A 536 33.74 33.00 -19.65
C PHE A 536 35.11 33.47 -20.16
N GLU A 537 35.33 33.37 -21.47
CA GLU A 537 36.56 33.82 -22.14
C GLU A 537 36.31 35.08 -22.97
N LEU A 538 36.98 36.18 -22.62
CA LEU A 538 36.93 37.44 -23.35
C LEU A 538 37.93 37.42 -24.50
N GLN A 539 37.43 37.66 -25.71
CA GLN A 539 38.22 37.67 -26.94
C GLN A 539 38.40 39.09 -27.48
N LYS A 540 39.58 39.36 -28.07
CA LYS A 540 39.91 40.65 -28.69
C LYS A 540 39.18 40.78 -30.03
N THR A 541 38.62 41.94 -30.31
CA THR A 541 38.08 42.23 -31.65
C THR A 541 39.28 42.45 -32.57
N ARG A 542 39.41 41.64 -33.63
CA ARG A 542 40.60 41.67 -34.49
C ARG A 542 40.49 42.82 -35.51
N GLU A 543 41.23 43.89 -35.20
CA GLU A 543 41.99 44.83 -36.07
C GLU A 543 41.31 45.95 -36.90
N GLU A 544 41.95 47.13 -36.78
CA GLU A 544 42.05 48.25 -37.72
C GLU A 544 40.86 49.20 -38.00
N GLY A 545 40.46 50.00 -37.00
CA GLY A 545 40.03 51.39 -37.24
C GLY A 545 38.79 51.61 -38.13
N ARG A 546 38.04 50.55 -38.45
CA ARG A 546 36.85 50.61 -39.28
C ARG A 546 35.71 51.24 -38.50
N ASN A 547 34.92 52.05 -39.21
CA ASN A 547 33.68 52.57 -38.65
C ASN A 547 32.71 51.38 -38.48
N PRO A 548 32.23 51.03 -37.28
CA PRO A 548 31.31 49.89 -37.09
C PRO A 548 29.98 50.03 -37.85
N ASN A 549 29.64 51.27 -38.23
CA ASN A 549 28.48 51.62 -39.05
C ASN A 549 28.85 51.86 -40.53
N GLY A 550 30.11 51.67 -40.91
CA GLY A 550 30.55 51.62 -42.31
C GLY A 550 30.32 50.23 -42.89
N ASP A 551 30.40 50.14 -44.20
CA ASP A 551 30.21 48.94 -45.03
C ASP A 551 31.37 49.00 -46.04
N ASP A 552 32.52 48.43 -45.65
CA ASP A 552 33.80 48.72 -46.31
C ASP A 552 33.92 47.95 -47.65
N ASP A 553 33.26 46.80 -47.79
CA ASP A 553 33.18 46.01 -49.03
C ASP A 553 31.88 46.19 -49.83
N ASN A 554 30.90 46.94 -49.30
CA ASN A 554 29.65 47.36 -49.95
C ASN A 554 28.70 46.20 -50.26
N ASP A 555 28.63 45.23 -49.36
CA ASP A 555 27.84 44.01 -49.50
C ASP A 555 26.45 44.11 -48.84
N GLY A 556 26.21 45.19 -48.09
CA GLY A 556 24.96 45.49 -47.40
C GLY A 556 24.97 45.21 -45.89
N LEU A 557 26.04 44.64 -45.35
CA LEU A 557 26.30 44.53 -43.91
C LEU A 557 27.19 45.67 -43.43
N SER A 558 27.09 45.99 -42.15
CA SER A 558 28.03 46.92 -41.54
C SER A 558 29.22 46.15 -40.98
N ASN A 559 30.40 46.78 -40.95
CA ASN A 559 31.62 46.22 -40.37
C ASN A 559 31.40 45.63 -38.96
N GLY A 560 30.51 46.23 -38.16
CA GLY A 560 30.13 45.74 -36.84
C GLY A 560 29.16 44.55 -36.85
N ARG A 561 28.33 44.41 -37.88
CA ARG A 561 27.44 43.26 -38.09
C ARG A 561 28.23 42.06 -38.61
N GLU A 562 29.17 42.28 -39.52
CA GLU A 562 30.05 41.24 -40.05
C GLU A 562 30.92 40.63 -38.95
N ALA A 563 31.47 41.48 -38.06
CA ALA A 563 32.18 41.01 -36.88
C ALA A 563 31.32 40.16 -35.90
N GLN A 564 29.99 40.37 -35.85
CA GLN A 564 29.09 39.54 -35.04
C GLN A 564 28.82 38.18 -35.69
N LEU A 565 28.75 38.15 -37.03
CA LEU A 565 28.46 36.96 -37.82
C LEU A 565 29.72 36.12 -38.08
N GLY A 566 30.91 36.72 -37.97
CA GLY A 566 32.19 36.07 -38.22
C GLY A 566 32.68 36.17 -39.67
N THR A 567 32.04 37.01 -40.49
CA THR A 567 32.40 37.30 -41.88
C THR A 567 33.51 38.37 -41.97
N ASP A 568 34.19 38.48 -43.12
CA ASP A 568 35.36 39.34 -43.35
C ASP A 568 34.96 40.71 -43.92
N PRO A 569 35.06 41.83 -43.17
CA PRO A 569 34.55 43.13 -43.62
C PRO A 569 35.30 43.83 -44.75
N ASP A 570 36.28 43.17 -45.38
CA ASP A 570 36.92 43.63 -46.62
C ASP A 570 36.57 42.71 -47.82
N ASN A 571 35.79 41.67 -47.60
CA ASN A 571 35.53 40.63 -48.55
C ASN A 571 34.03 40.34 -48.61
N PRO A 572 33.34 40.81 -49.66
CA PRO A 572 31.89 40.79 -49.70
C PRO A 572 31.31 39.37 -49.80
N ASP A 573 32.13 38.33 -49.98
CA ASP A 573 31.76 36.91 -50.11
C ASP A 573 32.79 36.07 -49.32
N SER A 574 32.53 35.86 -48.03
CA SER A 574 33.47 35.32 -47.04
C SER A 574 33.83 33.85 -47.28
N ASP A 575 32.87 33.05 -47.71
CA ASP A 575 33.04 31.62 -47.92
C ASP A 575 33.36 31.23 -49.38
N LYS A 576 33.18 32.18 -50.31
CA LYS A 576 33.57 32.13 -51.72
C LYS A 576 32.70 31.21 -52.56
N ASP A 577 31.42 31.12 -52.24
CA ASP A 577 30.45 30.38 -53.04
C ASP A 577 29.87 31.22 -54.21
N GLY A 578 30.09 32.54 -54.20
CA GLY A 578 29.67 33.48 -55.23
C GLY A 578 28.46 34.36 -54.86
N ILE A 579 27.99 34.31 -53.62
CA ILE A 579 26.94 35.18 -53.04
C ILE A 579 27.61 36.11 -52.04
N THR A 580 27.06 37.32 -51.86
CA THR A 580 27.62 38.21 -50.84
C THR A 580 27.06 37.94 -49.45
N ASP A 581 27.86 38.12 -48.41
CA ASP A 581 27.49 37.81 -47.02
C ASP A 581 26.20 38.55 -46.61
N GLY A 582 26.06 39.81 -47.00
CA GLY A 582 24.84 40.61 -46.76
C GLY A 582 23.60 40.13 -47.48
N GLN A 583 23.78 39.48 -48.62
CA GLN A 583 22.69 38.91 -49.40
C GLN A 583 22.23 37.59 -48.78
N GLU A 584 23.15 36.79 -48.28
CA GLU A 584 22.85 35.57 -47.52
C GLU A 584 22.13 35.87 -46.19
N VAL A 585 22.60 36.87 -45.44
CA VAL A 585 21.92 37.32 -44.22
C VAL A 585 20.51 37.84 -44.49
N THR A 586 20.29 38.48 -45.64
CA THR A 586 18.95 38.93 -46.06
C THR A 586 18.05 37.76 -46.45
N ASN A 587 18.62 36.73 -47.07
CA ASN A 587 17.90 35.53 -47.53
C ASN A 587 17.74 34.47 -46.43
N GLY A 588 18.37 34.65 -45.26
CA GLY A 588 18.28 33.74 -44.11
C GLY A 588 19.22 32.53 -44.19
N THR A 589 20.23 32.57 -45.07
CA THR A 589 21.26 31.55 -45.25
C THR A 589 22.52 31.87 -44.41
N ASP A 590 23.46 30.93 -44.29
CA ASP A 590 24.67 31.04 -43.46
C ASP A 590 25.90 31.53 -44.25
N PRO A 591 26.36 32.79 -44.07
CA PRO A 591 27.42 33.42 -44.87
C PRO A 591 28.85 32.89 -44.64
N LEU A 592 28.98 31.78 -43.92
CA LEU A 592 30.26 31.09 -43.67
C LEU A 592 30.24 29.65 -44.16
N ASN A 593 29.17 29.24 -44.84
CA ASN A 593 28.97 27.87 -45.31
C ASN A 593 28.96 27.83 -46.85
N PRO A 594 30.10 27.47 -47.50
CA PRO A 594 30.22 27.54 -48.95
C PRO A 594 29.45 26.43 -49.71
N ASN A 595 28.53 25.76 -49.02
CA ASN A 595 27.61 24.78 -49.60
C ASN A 595 26.15 25.20 -49.36
N ASP A 596 25.88 26.43 -48.89
CA ASP A 596 24.55 27.03 -48.94
C ASP A 596 24.21 27.36 -50.42
N PRO A 597 22.97 27.19 -50.90
CA PRO A 597 22.74 27.09 -52.34
C PRO A 597 22.11 28.35 -52.93
N VAL A 598 22.84 29.40 -53.34
CA VAL A 598 22.11 30.53 -53.99
C VAL A 598 22.85 31.47 -54.97
N GLN A 599 23.40 30.96 -56.08
CA GLN A 599 23.58 31.86 -57.24
C GLN A 599 22.20 32.19 -57.86
N GLY A 600 21.74 33.45 -57.73
CA GLY A 600 20.48 33.93 -58.33
C GLY A 600 19.27 34.03 -57.41
N ALA A 601 19.47 34.17 -56.09
CA ALA A 601 18.43 34.13 -55.05
C ALA A 601 17.19 35.05 -55.26
N GLY A 602 17.37 36.21 -55.92
CA GLY A 602 16.28 37.15 -56.19
C GLY A 602 15.65 37.02 -57.58
N GLU A 603 16.12 36.06 -58.37
CA GLU A 603 15.52 35.70 -59.65
C GLU A 603 14.42 34.64 -59.40
N ASP A 604 13.48 34.55 -60.32
CA ASP A 604 12.38 33.57 -60.33
C ASP A 604 12.51 32.85 -61.68
N ASN A 605 13.29 31.77 -61.66
CA ASN A 605 13.81 31.15 -62.88
C ASN A 605 12.74 30.38 -63.66
N ASP A 606 11.78 29.79 -62.96
CA ASP A 606 10.69 29.01 -63.54
C ASP A 606 9.35 29.75 -63.60
N LYS A 607 9.26 30.94 -62.98
CA LYS A 607 8.20 31.95 -63.13
C LYS A 607 6.88 31.55 -62.52
N ASP A 608 6.93 30.84 -61.41
CA ASP A 608 5.75 30.50 -60.62
C ASP A 608 5.35 31.58 -59.59
N GLY A 609 6.21 32.59 -59.42
CA GLY A 609 6.00 33.70 -58.49
C GLY A 609 6.71 33.54 -57.14
N VAL A 610 7.52 32.50 -56.95
CA VAL A 610 8.47 32.32 -55.84
C VAL A 610 9.88 32.64 -56.34
N THR A 611 10.73 33.19 -55.48
CA THR A 611 12.12 33.49 -55.85
C THR A 611 13.04 32.32 -55.52
N ASN A 612 14.10 32.10 -56.29
CA ASN A 612 15.07 31.00 -56.11
C ASN A 612 15.59 30.87 -54.67
N GLY A 613 15.79 31.99 -53.95
CA GLY A 613 16.25 31.97 -52.55
C GLY A 613 15.17 31.55 -51.56
N GLN A 614 13.91 31.84 -51.87
CA GLN A 614 12.77 31.39 -51.09
C GLN A 614 12.49 29.90 -51.34
N GLU A 615 12.68 29.44 -52.58
CA GLU A 615 12.59 28.02 -52.92
C GLU A 615 13.68 27.19 -52.22
N ALA A 616 14.89 27.74 -52.06
CA ALA A 616 15.93 27.11 -51.25
C ALA A 616 15.52 26.95 -49.76
N VAL A 617 14.80 27.93 -49.20
CA VAL A 617 14.26 27.86 -47.83
C VAL A 617 13.12 26.84 -47.74
N ASP A 618 12.22 26.86 -48.71
CA ASP A 618 11.04 25.99 -48.79
C ASP A 618 11.40 24.57 -49.29
N LYS A 619 12.66 24.37 -49.72
CA LYS A 619 13.25 23.15 -50.30
C LYS A 619 12.60 22.70 -51.62
N THR A 620 12.00 23.63 -52.34
CA THR A 620 11.50 23.45 -53.70
C THR A 620 12.63 23.62 -54.75
N ASP A 621 12.42 23.17 -55.99
CA ASP A 621 13.42 23.18 -57.08
C ASP A 621 13.36 24.49 -57.89
N PRO A 622 14.34 25.39 -57.79
CA PRO A 622 14.31 26.73 -58.41
C PRO A 622 14.31 26.82 -59.93
N ASN A 623 14.16 25.69 -60.62
CA ASN A 623 14.06 25.65 -62.08
C ASN A 623 12.88 24.79 -62.54
N ASN A 624 11.99 24.43 -61.62
CA ASN A 624 10.83 23.60 -61.86
C ASN A 624 9.61 24.24 -61.15
N PRO A 625 8.68 24.86 -61.89
CA PRO A 625 7.62 25.68 -61.31
C PRO A 625 6.53 24.87 -60.58
N ASP A 626 6.76 23.57 -60.39
CA ASP A 626 5.89 22.55 -59.84
C ASP A 626 6.82 21.41 -59.40
N THR A 627 7.41 21.57 -58.22
CA THR A 627 8.54 20.78 -57.72
C THR A 627 8.16 19.31 -57.58
N ASP A 628 6.97 19.05 -57.06
CA ASP A 628 6.49 17.71 -56.78
C ASP A 628 5.73 17.09 -57.97
N ARG A 629 5.30 17.91 -58.93
CA ARG A 629 4.70 17.55 -60.22
C ARG A 629 3.27 17.07 -60.13
N ASP A 630 2.48 17.66 -59.24
CA ASP A 630 1.05 17.34 -59.14
C ASP A 630 0.16 18.23 -60.03
N GLY A 631 0.73 19.27 -60.63
CA GLY A 631 0.07 20.14 -61.60
C GLY A 631 -0.42 21.47 -61.04
N VAL A 632 -0.19 21.76 -59.75
CA VAL A 632 -0.25 23.11 -59.16
C VAL A 632 1.17 23.66 -59.05
N THR A 633 1.36 24.96 -59.22
CA THR A 633 2.70 25.54 -59.11
C THR A 633 3.07 25.86 -57.67
N ASP A 634 4.34 25.74 -57.27
CA ASP A 634 4.78 25.93 -55.88
C ASP A 634 4.32 27.30 -55.31
N GLY A 635 4.34 28.34 -56.15
CA GLY A 635 3.82 29.66 -55.82
C GLY A 635 2.30 29.77 -55.61
N GLU A 636 1.49 28.96 -56.31
CA GLU A 636 0.05 28.89 -56.08
C GLU A 636 -0.27 28.16 -54.77
N GLU A 637 0.48 27.11 -54.47
CA GLU A 637 0.31 26.33 -53.25
C GLU A 637 0.66 27.14 -52.02
N LYS A 638 1.76 27.88 -52.08
CA LYS A 638 2.15 28.83 -51.03
C LYS A 638 1.10 29.90 -50.75
N ASN A 639 0.39 30.37 -51.79
CA ASN A 639 -0.67 31.37 -51.64
C ASN A 639 -1.97 30.77 -51.05
N ASN A 640 -2.24 29.50 -51.33
CA ASN A 640 -3.46 28.81 -50.90
C ASN A 640 -3.27 27.99 -49.61
N GLY A 641 -2.02 27.87 -49.13
CA GLY A 641 -1.65 27.20 -47.88
C GLY A 641 -1.47 25.68 -48.01
N THR A 642 -1.32 25.17 -49.23
CA THR A 642 -1.00 23.77 -49.55
C THR A 642 0.53 23.56 -49.59
N ASP A 643 0.98 22.29 -49.63
CA ASP A 643 2.39 21.92 -49.43
C ASP A 643 3.12 21.61 -50.76
N PRO A 644 4.01 22.49 -51.25
CA PRO A 644 4.64 22.40 -52.57
C PRO A 644 5.71 21.30 -52.74
N LEU A 645 5.82 20.39 -51.78
CA LEU A 645 6.69 19.21 -51.83
C LEU A 645 5.90 17.90 -51.78
N ASN A 646 4.57 17.99 -51.73
CA ASN A 646 3.69 16.84 -51.61
C ASN A 646 2.91 16.60 -52.91
N PRO A 647 3.37 15.67 -53.78
CA PRO A 647 2.82 15.45 -55.14
C PRO A 647 1.42 14.83 -55.19
N ASN A 648 0.70 14.88 -54.08
CA ASN A 648 -0.63 14.32 -53.91
C ASN A 648 -1.62 15.40 -53.47
N ASP A 649 -1.35 16.69 -53.73
CA ASP A 649 -2.20 17.83 -53.38
C ASP A 649 -2.67 18.68 -54.59
N PRO A 650 -3.47 18.15 -55.55
CA PRO A 650 -3.99 18.99 -56.64
C PRO A 650 -5.46 19.40 -56.34
N VAL A 651 -6.25 20.23 -57.04
CA VAL A 651 -6.20 20.87 -58.37
C VAL A 651 -7.18 22.09 -58.43
N GLN A 652 -7.00 22.93 -59.45
CA GLN A 652 -7.90 23.97 -59.95
C GLN A 652 -9.39 23.55 -60.10
N GLY A 653 -10.33 24.37 -59.59
CA GLY A 653 -11.79 24.09 -59.60
C GLY A 653 -12.39 23.76 -58.23
N ALA A 654 -11.60 23.94 -57.17
CA ALA A 654 -11.82 23.45 -55.81
C ALA A 654 -13.18 23.77 -55.15
N GLY A 655 -13.89 24.83 -55.57
CA GLY A 655 -15.12 25.28 -54.92
C GLY A 655 -16.43 24.80 -55.55
N GLU A 656 -16.38 24.04 -56.64
CA GLU A 656 -17.57 23.45 -57.28
C GLU A 656 -17.86 22.05 -56.68
N ASP A 657 -19.07 21.51 -56.84
CA ASP A 657 -19.51 20.18 -56.37
C ASP A 657 -20.22 19.51 -57.55
N ASN A 658 -19.47 18.70 -58.31
CA ASN A 658 -19.86 18.26 -59.65
C ASN A 658 -20.82 17.07 -59.63
N ASP A 659 -20.69 16.14 -58.68
CA ASP A 659 -21.53 14.95 -58.56
C ASP A 659 -22.65 15.07 -57.51
N LYS A 660 -22.62 16.11 -56.67
CA LYS A 660 -23.69 16.56 -55.76
C LYS A 660 -23.93 15.62 -54.60
N ASP A 661 -22.88 15.00 -54.10
CA ASP A 661 -22.91 14.23 -52.85
C ASP A 661 -22.82 15.15 -51.61
N GLY A 662 -22.46 16.42 -51.80
CA GLY A 662 -22.33 17.44 -50.77
C GLY A 662 -20.89 17.76 -50.36
N VAL A 663 -19.89 17.20 -51.03
CA VAL A 663 -18.47 17.55 -50.92
C VAL A 663 -18.07 18.39 -52.15
N THR A 664 -17.17 19.36 -51.98
CA THR A 664 -16.68 20.16 -53.12
C THR A 664 -15.52 19.47 -53.80
N ASN A 665 -15.36 19.60 -55.11
CA ASN A 665 -14.30 19.03 -55.93
C ASN A 665 -12.90 19.19 -55.33
N GLY A 666 -12.58 20.33 -54.72
CA GLY A 666 -11.25 20.54 -54.11
C GLY A 666 -11.08 19.76 -52.83
N GLN A 667 -12.17 19.59 -52.08
CA GLN A 667 -12.20 18.77 -50.89
C GLN A 667 -12.19 17.28 -51.26
N GLU A 668 -12.87 16.88 -52.33
CA GLU A 668 -12.83 15.52 -52.86
C GLU A 668 -11.42 15.15 -53.32
N VAL A 669 -10.68 16.08 -53.93
CA VAL A 669 -9.28 15.81 -54.27
C VAL A 669 -8.40 15.69 -53.03
N VAL A 670 -8.60 16.53 -52.00
CA VAL A 670 -7.92 16.38 -50.70
C VAL A 670 -8.26 15.04 -50.04
N ASP A 671 -9.51 14.60 -50.13
CA ASP A 671 -9.98 13.32 -49.61
C ASP A 671 -9.66 12.15 -50.55
N LYS A 672 -9.07 12.43 -51.72
CA LYS A 672 -8.71 11.52 -52.81
C LYS A 672 -9.88 10.76 -53.45
N THR A 673 -11.10 11.27 -53.29
CA THR A 673 -12.32 10.80 -53.97
C THR A 673 -12.43 11.35 -55.39
N ASP A 674 -13.23 10.71 -56.26
CA ASP A 674 -13.43 11.12 -57.65
C ASP A 674 -14.50 12.22 -57.72
N PRO A 675 -14.15 13.47 -58.06
CA PRO A 675 -15.08 14.62 -58.05
C PRO A 675 -16.25 14.56 -59.04
N ASN A 676 -16.43 13.44 -59.74
CA ASN A 676 -17.55 13.21 -60.65
C ASN A 676 -18.27 11.90 -60.35
N ASN A 677 -17.96 11.25 -59.23
CA ASN A 677 -18.54 10.00 -58.80
C ASN A 677 -18.93 10.06 -57.31
N PRO A 678 -20.23 10.15 -56.97
CA PRO A 678 -20.68 10.45 -55.62
C PRO A 678 -20.54 9.27 -54.63
N ASP A 679 -19.81 8.22 -55.00
CA ASP A 679 -19.57 6.96 -54.27
C ASP A 679 -18.32 6.34 -54.94
N THR A 680 -17.15 6.82 -54.51
CA THR A 680 -15.88 6.61 -55.21
C THR A 680 -15.43 5.17 -55.18
N ASP A 681 -15.63 4.47 -54.06
CA ASP A 681 -15.22 3.09 -53.89
C ASP A 681 -16.29 2.06 -54.29
N GLY A 682 -17.54 2.50 -54.45
CA GLY A 682 -18.64 1.72 -54.98
C GLY A 682 -19.24 0.74 -53.97
N ASP A 683 -19.12 1.00 -52.67
CA ASP A 683 -19.65 0.14 -51.62
C ASP A 683 -21.15 0.37 -51.33
N GLY A 684 -21.70 1.49 -51.84
CA GLY A 684 -23.11 1.86 -51.75
C GLY A 684 -23.43 2.96 -50.73
N VAL A 685 -22.44 3.56 -50.07
CA VAL A 685 -22.54 4.81 -49.31
C VAL A 685 -21.86 5.94 -50.11
N SER A 686 -22.38 7.17 -50.05
CA SER A 686 -21.78 8.29 -50.79
C SER A 686 -20.64 8.96 -50.02
N ASP A 687 -19.60 9.41 -50.72
CA ASP A 687 -18.38 9.99 -50.12
C ASP A 687 -18.70 11.10 -49.10
N GLY A 688 -19.67 11.97 -49.41
CA GLY A 688 -20.13 13.02 -48.50
C GLY A 688 -20.85 12.55 -47.24
N ASP A 689 -21.58 11.44 -47.31
CA ASP A 689 -22.22 10.83 -46.13
C ASP A 689 -21.18 10.09 -45.28
N GLU A 690 -20.20 9.46 -45.91
CA GLU A 690 -19.08 8.83 -45.23
C GLU A 690 -18.22 9.84 -44.49
N LYS A 691 -17.87 10.94 -45.15
CA LYS A 691 -17.17 12.07 -44.53
C LYS A 691 -17.94 12.67 -43.35
N LYS A 692 -19.26 12.73 -43.43
CA LYS A 692 -20.10 13.24 -42.34
C LYS A 692 -20.18 12.27 -41.17
N ASN A 693 -20.10 10.96 -41.44
CA ASN A 693 -20.16 9.90 -40.44
C ASN A 693 -18.76 9.46 -39.96
N GLY A 694 -17.70 9.94 -40.60
CA GLY A 694 -16.29 9.68 -40.27
C GLY A 694 -15.72 8.40 -40.84
N THR A 695 -16.38 7.75 -41.81
CA THR A 695 -15.89 6.55 -42.52
C THR A 695 -15.04 6.95 -43.74
N ASP A 696 -14.23 6.03 -44.27
CA ASP A 696 -13.25 6.31 -45.34
C ASP A 696 -13.85 6.12 -46.75
N PRO A 697 -14.09 7.20 -47.52
CA PRO A 697 -14.75 7.16 -48.83
C PRO A 697 -14.01 6.40 -49.96
N LEU A 698 -12.82 5.88 -49.67
CA LEU A 698 -11.97 5.18 -50.63
C LEU A 698 -11.80 3.70 -50.32
N ASN A 699 -12.39 3.23 -49.22
CA ASN A 699 -12.24 1.87 -48.76
C ASN A 699 -13.54 1.09 -48.98
N PRO A 700 -13.65 0.31 -50.08
CA PRO A 700 -14.88 -0.41 -50.38
C PRO A 700 -15.18 -1.59 -49.43
N ASN A 701 -14.35 -1.74 -48.38
CA ASN A 701 -14.52 -2.68 -47.28
C ASN A 701 -14.76 -1.97 -45.94
N ASP A 702 -15.03 -0.66 -45.95
CA ASP A 702 -15.60 0.14 -44.86
C ASP A 702 -17.13 0.39 -45.02
N PRO A 703 -17.97 -0.57 -45.47
CA PRO A 703 -19.39 -0.32 -45.55
C PRO A 703 -19.95 -0.43 -44.15
N VAL A 704 -20.21 0.68 -43.47
CA VAL A 704 -21.05 0.63 -42.28
C VAL A 704 -22.50 0.92 -42.64
N GLN A 705 -23.09 -0.02 -43.37
CA GLN A 705 -24.51 -0.26 -43.21
C GLN A 705 -24.74 -0.73 -41.76
N GLY A 706 -25.05 0.22 -40.88
CA GLY A 706 -25.17 -0.02 -39.43
C GLY A 706 -24.19 0.79 -38.57
N ALA A 707 -23.71 1.96 -39.02
CA ALA A 707 -22.79 2.81 -38.25
C ALA A 707 -23.23 3.14 -36.80
N GLY A 708 -24.54 3.08 -36.51
CA GLY A 708 -25.09 3.24 -35.17
C GLY A 708 -25.32 1.93 -34.39
N GLU A 709 -24.92 0.79 -34.93
CA GLU A 709 -24.89 -0.52 -34.26
C GLU A 709 -23.53 -0.69 -33.56
N ASP A 710 -23.47 -1.62 -32.60
CA ASP A 710 -22.29 -1.93 -31.76
C ASP A 710 -22.17 -3.46 -31.79
N ASN A 711 -21.35 -3.95 -32.73
CA ASN A 711 -21.35 -5.35 -33.15
C ASN A 711 -20.69 -6.27 -32.14
N ASP A 712 -19.59 -5.82 -31.53
CA ASP A 712 -18.85 -6.57 -30.52
C ASP A 712 -19.27 -6.25 -29.07
N LYS A 713 -20.10 -5.22 -28.90
CA LYS A 713 -20.81 -4.85 -27.65
C LYS A 713 -19.90 -4.32 -26.57
N ASP A 714 -18.84 -3.63 -26.98
CA ASP A 714 -17.88 -3.01 -26.08
C ASP A 714 -18.30 -1.59 -25.63
N GLY A 715 -19.34 -1.04 -26.27
CA GLY A 715 -19.93 0.26 -25.97
C GLY A 715 -19.51 1.39 -26.91
N VAL A 716 -18.68 1.10 -27.92
CA VAL A 716 -18.40 1.97 -29.07
C VAL A 716 -19.28 1.51 -30.24
N THR A 717 -19.79 2.45 -31.04
CA THR A 717 -20.56 2.07 -32.23
C THR A 717 -19.60 1.75 -33.38
N ASN A 718 -19.98 0.87 -34.29
CA ASN A 718 -19.18 0.46 -35.45
C ASN A 718 -18.60 1.66 -36.23
N GLY A 719 -19.38 2.72 -36.44
CA GLY A 719 -18.88 3.92 -37.14
C GLY A 719 -17.87 4.75 -36.33
N GLN A 720 -17.94 4.67 -35.00
CA GLN A 720 -17.01 5.33 -34.10
C GLN A 720 -15.71 4.53 -33.93
N GLU A 721 -15.79 3.19 -33.98
CA GLU A 721 -14.62 2.30 -33.97
C GLU A 721 -13.78 2.50 -35.22
N VAL A 722 -14.42 2.65 -36.38
CA VAL A 722 -13.72 3.03 -37.63
C VAL A 722 -12.95 4.36 -37.48
N VAL A 723 -13.57 5.37 -36.87
CA VAL A 723 -12.92 6.68 -36.60
C VAL A 723 -11.75 6.53 -35.62
N ASP A 724 -11.91 5.69 -34.60
CA ASP A 724 -10.87 5.39 -33.62
C ASP A 724 -9.81 4.40 -34.16
N LYS A 725 -10.01 3.89 -35.39
CA LYS A 725 -9.24 2.85 -36.08
C LYS A 725 -9.19 1.51 -35.34
N THR A 726 -10.17 1.27 -34.49
CA THR A 726 -10.41 0.01 -33.79
C THR A 726 -11.24 -0.93 -34.68
N ASP A 727 -11.19 -2.25 -34.43
CA ASP A 727 -11.87 -3.27 -35.24
C ASP A 727 -13.32 -3.44 -34.75
N PRO A 728 -14.34 -3.08 -35.55
CA PRO A 728 -15.75 -3.11 -35.13
C PRO A 728 -16.35 -4.48 -34.80
N ASN A 729 -15.55 -5.55 -34.89
CA ASN A 729 -15.97 -6.90 -34.53
C ASN A 729 -15.04 -7.52 -33.47
N ASN A 730 -14.13 -6.74 -32.91
CA ASN A 730 -13.18 -7.17 -31.91
C ASN A 730 -13.12 -6.15 -30.76
N PRO A 731 -13.69 -6.50 -29.59
CA PRO A 731 -13.91 -5.55 -28.50
C PRO A 731 -12.63 -5.23 -27.72
N ASP A 732 -11.44 -5.36 -28.31
CA ASP A 732 -10.10 -5.15 -27.73
C ASP A 732 -9.10 -5.23 -28.91
N THR A 733 -8.94 -4.11 -29.63
CA THR A 733 -8.26 -4.07 -30.93
C THR A 733 -6.77 -4.37 -30.82
N ASP A 734 -6.10 -3.83 -29.82
CA ASP A 734 -4.67 -3.99 -29.64
C ASP A 734 -4.28 -5.26 -28.86
N GLY A 735 -5.27 -5.92 -28.25
CA GLY A 735 -5.14 -7.21 -27.57
C GLY A 735 -4.45 -7.11 -26.22
N ASP A 736 -4.49 -5.95 -25.56
CA ASP A 736 -3.89 -5.74 -24.25
C ASP A 736 -4.77 -6.23 -23.07
N GLY A 737 -6.04 -6.52 -23.34
CA GLY A 737 -7.03 -7.03 -22.41
C GLY A 737 -8.04 -6.00 -21.87
N VAL A 738 -8.02 -4.77 -22.36
CA VAL A 738 -9.04 -3.73 -22.13
C VAL A 738 -9.84 -3.52 -23.42
N SER A 739 -11.15 -3.26 -23.32
CA SER A 739 -11.93 -2.98 -24.52
C SER A 739 -11.78 -1.56 -25.00
N ASP A 740 -11.85 -1.38 -26.32
CA ASP A 740 -11.67 -0.09 -27.00
C ASP A 740 -12.61 0.99 -26.41
N GLY A 741 -13.84 0.62 -26.08
CA GLY A 741 -14.82 1.48 -25.41
C GLY A 741 -14.50 1.86 -23.97
N ASP A 742 -13.90 0.96 -23.19
CA ASP A 742 -13.48 1.27 -21.83
C ASP A 742 -12.23 2.16 -21.84
N GLU A 743 -11.33 1.96 -22.81
CA GLU A 743 -10.17 2.82 -23.04
C GLU A 743 -10.56 4.24 -23.42
N LYS A 744 -11.48 4.37 -24.39
CA LYS A 744 -11.99 5.67 -24.81
C LYS A 744 -12.69 6.43 -23.68
N LYS A 745 -13.43 5.72 -22.82
CA LYS A 745 -14.09 6.31 -21.65
C LYS A 745 -13.09 6.76 -20.57
N ASN A 746 -11.97 6.07 -20.45
CA ASN A 746 -10.92 6.37 -19.48
C ASN A 746 -9.82 7.29 -20.04
N GLY A 747 -9.85 7.58 -21.34
CA GLY A 747 -8.95 8.49 -22.05
C GLY A 747 -7.59 7.89 -22.40
N THR A 748 -7.51 6.56 -22.55
CA THR A 748 -6.33 5.83 -23.05
C THR A 748 -6.45 5.55 -24.55
N ASP A 749 -5.37 5.05 -25.17
CA ASP A 749 -5.24 4.86 -26.63
C ASP A 749 -5.57 3.40 -27.04
N PRO A 750 -6.72 3.13 -27.68
CA PRO A 750 -7.20 1.78 -28.05
C PRO A 750 -6.36 1.00 -29.07
N LEU A 751 -5.30 1.61 -29.59
CA LEU A 751 -4.45 1.01 -30.63
C LEU A 751 -3.03 0.74 -30.13
N ASN A 752 -2.76 1.04 -28.86
CA ASN A 752 -1.42 0.99 -28.31
C ASN A 752 -1.31 -0.09 -27.23
N PRO A 753 -0.84 -1.31 -27.59
CA PRO A 753 -0.78 -2.43 -26.65
C PRO A 753 0.30 -2.26 -25.57
N ASN A 754 0.99 -1.11 -25.56
CA ASN A 754 1.98 -0.71 -24.57
C ASN A 754 1.59 0.59 -23.81
N ASP A 755 0.36 1.09 -23.97
CA ASP A 755 -0.24 2.11 -23.09
C ASP A 755 -1.21 1.48 -22.07
N PRO A 756 -0.76 0.63 -21.12
CA PRO A 756 -1.65 0.13 -20.10
C PRO A 756 -1.81 1.19 -19.01
N LEU A 757 -2.52 2.28 -19.31
CA LEU A 757 -3.02 3.20 -18.31
C LEU A 757 -4.53 3.07 -18.11
N ASN A 758 -5.02 1.84 -17.92
CA ASN A 758 -6.15 1.67 -17.00
C ASN A 758 -5.71 1.92 -15.53
N GLY A 759 -5.21 3.12 -15.25
CA GLY A 759 -4.93 3.64 -13.90
C GLY A 759 -3.83 2.92 -13.12
N GLY A 760 -2.81 2.36 -13.78
CA GLY A 760 -1.67 1.77 -13.10
C GLY A 760 -1.94 0.41 -12.46
N MET A 761 -2.82 -0.39 -13.05
CA MET A 761 -3.14 -1.72 -12.54
C MET A 761 -1.94 -2.67 -12.55
N LYS A 762 -1.76 -3.42 -11.47
CA LYS A 762 -0.78 -4.48 -11.35
C LYS A 762 -1.31 -5.62 -10.52
N LEU A 763 -0.83 -6.83 -10.80
CA LEU A 763 -0.91 -7.91 -9.84
C LEU A 763 -0.05 -7.52 -8.63
N ILE A 764 -0.61 -7.55 -7.43
CA ILE A 764 0.23 -7.48 -6.22
C ILE A 764 1.16 -8.68 -6.26
N GLU A 765 2.48 -8.45 -6.24
CA GLU A 765 3.50 -9.51 -6.29
C GLU A 765 3.27 -10.53 -5.16
N GLY A 766 3.04 -11.79 -5.53
CA GLY A 766 2.78 -12.89 -4.59
C GLY A 766 1.34 -12.96 -4.07
N SER A 767 0.38 -12.23 -4.65
CA SER A 767 -1.04 -12.31 -4.26
C SER A 767 -1.78 -13.51 -4.84
N LEU A 768 -1.23 -14.19 -5.85
CA LEU A 768 -1.81 -15.42 -6.37
C LEU A 768 -1.75 -16.52 -5.29
N ALA A 769 -2.90 -16.83 -4.70
CA ALA A 769 -3.03 -17.72 -3.56
C ALA A 769 -4.04 -18.85 -3.82
N VAL A 770 -3.76 -20.04 -3.27
CA VAL A 770 -4.67 -21.19 -3.34
C VAL A 770 -5.67 -21.10 -2.19
N THR A 771 -6.96 -20.95 -2.50
CA THR A 771 -8.05 -20.96 -1.51
C THR A 771 -8.61 -22.35 -1.29
N ARG A 772 -8.51 -23.24 -2.30
CA ARG A 772 -8.86 -24.66 -2.19
C ARG A 772 -7.82 -25.52 -2.89
N ASN A 773 -7.23 -26.47 -2.15
CA ASN A 773 -6.18 -27.36 -2.66
C ASN A 773 -6.50 -28.83 -2.34
N ASN A 774 -5.85 -29.76 -3.03
CA ASN A 774 -6.03 -31.21 -2.90
C ASN A 774 -7.42 -31.69 -3.36
N ALA A 775 -7.93 -31.12 -4.44
CA ALA A 775 -9.12 -31.64 -5.13
C ALA A 775 -8.90 -33.08 -5.62
N VAL A 776 -9.97 -33.86 -5.65
CA VAL A 776 -9.94 -35.23 -6.15
C VAL A 776 -9.71 -35.23 -7.67
N ALA A 777 -8.78 -36.06 -8.14
CA ALA A 777 -8.45 -36.23 -9.55
C ALA A 777 -9.55 -37.00 -10.33
N ASN A 778 -10.76 -36.44 -10.44
CA ASN A 778 -11.89 -37.06 -11.13
C ASN A 778 -12.49 -36.19 -12.27
N GLY A 779 -11.89 -35.03 -12.56
CA GLY A 779 -12.34 -34.08 -13.57
C GLY A 779 -13.57 -33.25 -13.18
N VAL A 780 -14.20 -33.53 -12.04
CA VAL A 780 -15.38 -32.82 -11.52
C VAL A 780 -15.02 -31.97 -10.32
N ASP A 781 -14.21 -32.49 -9.40
CA ASP A 781 -13.72 -31.76 -8.25
C ASP A 781 -12.60 -30.79 -8.65
N SER A 782 -12.60 -29.60 -8.04
CA SER A 782 -11.76 -28.48 -8.48
C SER A 782 -10.97 -27.82 -7.35
N ASN A 783 -9.73 -27.45 -7.64
CA ASN A 783 -8.97 -26.52 -6.82
C ASN A 783 -9.40 -25.09 -7.15
N GLU A 784 -9.25 -24.17 -6.20
CA GLU A 784 -9.59 -22.75 -6.37
C GLU A 784 -8.37 -21.89 -6.03
N VAL A 785 -8.10 -20.91 -6.87
CA VAL A 785 -7.06 -19.90 -6.71
C VAL A 785 -7.65 -18.50 -6.86
N VAL A 786 -7.01 -17.54 -6.21
CA VAL A 786 -7.39 -16.12 -6.27
C VAL A 786 -6.16 -15.25 -6.46
N VAL A 787 -6.31 -14.12 -7.15
CA VAL A 787 -5.25 -13.12 -7.30
C VAL A 787 -5.81 -11.72 -7.08
N THR A 788 -4.98 -10.81 -6.55
CA THR A 788 -5.39 -9.43 -6.27
C THR A 788 -4.78 -8.45 -7.26
N VAL A 789 -5.64 -7.61 -7.84
CA VAL A 789 -5.28 -6.52 -8.75
C VAL A 789 -5.48 -5.19 -8.03
N VAL A 790 -4.47 -4.33 -8.11
CA VAL A 790 -4.50 -2.97 -7.54
C VAL A 790 -4.02 -1.94 -8.54
N ASP A 791 -4.40 -0.68 -8.37
CA ASP A 791 -3.86 0.47 -9.10
C ASP A 791 -2.42 0.83 -8.69
N ALA A 792 -1.85 1.89 -9.30
CA ALA A 792 -0.48 2.33 -9.02
C ALA A 792 -0.30 2.85 -7.58
N ALA A 793 -1.39 3.29 -6.94
CA ALA A 793 -1.41 3.74 -5.56
C ALA A 793 -1.63 2.58 -4.56
N GLY A 794 -1.94 1.37 -5.04
CA GLY A 794 -2.17 0.17 -4.25
C GLY A 794 -3.64 -0.04 -3.84
N ASN A 795 -4.60 0.69 -4.42
CA ASN A 795 -6.02 0.48 -4.14
C ASN A 795 -6.58 -0.68 -4.98
N PRO A 796 -7.49 -1.50 -4.45
CA PRO A 796 -8.11 -2.58 -5.22
C PRO A 796 -8.88 -2.07 -6.43
N ARG A 797 -8.79 -2.81 -7.55
CA ARG A 797 -9.48 -2.45 -8.79
C ARG A 797 -10.52 -3.48 -9.16
N GLU A 798 -11.78 -3.09 -9.04
CA GLU A 798 -12.94 -3.82 -9.53
C GLU A 798 -13.00 -3.76 -11.06
N GLY A 799 -13.45 -4.84 -11.71
CA GLY A 799 -13.64 -4.86 -13.15
C GLY A 799 -12.40 -5.23 -13.97
N ALA A 800 -11.25 -5.51 -13.35
CA ALA A 800 -10.04 -5.90 -14.05
C ALA A 800 -10.11 -7.35 -14.53
N THR A 801 -9.83 -7.59 -15.82
CA THR A 801 -9.83 -8.92 -16.43
C THR A 801 -8.47 -9.60 -16.22
N VAL A 802 -8.48 -10.77 -15.59
CA VAL A 802 -7.30 -11.62 -15.41
C VAL A 802 -7.41 -12.84 -16.30
N SER A 803 -6.37 -13.08 -17.10
CA SER A 803 -6.23 -14.27 -17.94
C SER A 803 -5.60 -15.42 -17.16
N TRP A 804 -6.08 -16.64 -17.38
CA TRP A 804 -5.66 -17.82 -16.65
C TRP A 804 -5.15 -18.90 -17.59
N SER A 805 -4.07 -19.56 -17.21
CA SER A 805 -3.59 -20.77 -17.90
C SER A 805 -3.14 -21.84 -16.91
N VAL A 806 -3.12 -23.09 -17.35
CA VAL A 806 -2.70 -24.24 -16.53
C VAL A 806 -1.76 -25.13 -17.30
N SER A 807 -0.80 -25.71 -16.59
CA SER A 807 0.13 -26.71 -17.15
C SER A 807 -0.56 -28.02 -17.56
N ALA A 808 -1.67 -28.37 -16.89
CA ALA A 808 -2.53 -29.50 -17.22
C ALA A 808 -3.92 -29.33 -16.56
N GLY A 809 -4.95 -29.96 -17.11
CA GLY A 809 -6.32 -29.89 -16.59
C GLY A 809 -7.20 -28.85 -17.27
N ASN A 810 -8.39 -28.62 -16.70
CA ASN A 810 -9.42 -27.76 -17.26
C ASN A 810 -9.70 -26.58 -16.31
N LEU A 811 -9.68 -25.37 -16.86
CA LEU A 811 -10.12 -24.17 -16.16
C LEU A 811 -11.64 -23.99 -16.31
N ALA A 812 -12.28 -23.39 -15.31
CA ALA A 812 -13.70 -23.04 -15.41
C ALA A 812 -13.98 -21.97 -16.49
N ALA A 813 -13.03 -21.06 -16.71
CA ALA A 813 -13.02 -20.09 -17.80
C ALA A 813 -11.58 -19.69 -18.14
N ALA A 814 -11.35 -19.15 -19.34
CA ALA A 814 -10.03 -18.63 -19.74
C ALA A 814 -9.68 -17.31 -19.03
N THR A 815 -10.69 -16.54 -18.62
CA THR A 815 -10.55 -15.26 -17.93
C THR A 815 -11.48 -15.18 -16.73
N SER A 816 -11.18 -14.29 -15.78
CA SER A 816 -12.14 -13.85 -14.76
C SER A 816 -11.94 -12.38 -14.40
N VAL A 817 -13.01 -11.74 -13.93
CA VAL A 817 -13.03 -10.31 -13.59
C VAL A 817 -12.89 -10.13 -12.08
N THR A 818 -12.17 -9.10 -11.65
CA THR A 818 -12.02 -8.77 -10.24
C THR A 818 -13.31 -8.20 -9.63
N ASP A 819 -13.60 -8.61 -8.39
CA ASP A 819 -14.69 -8.05 -7.58
C ASP A 819 -14.36 -6.64 -7.01
N ALA A 820 -15.30 -6.04 -6.26
CA ALA A 820 -15.12 -4.76 -5.57
C ALA A 820 -13.87 -4.66 -4.66
N ASN A 821 -13.26 -5.80 -4.29
CA ASN A 821 -12.02 -5.86 -3.51
C ASN A 821 -10.79 -6.16 -4.37
N GLY A 822 -10.90 -6.04 -5.69
CA GLY A 822 -9.82 -6.32 -6.64
C GLY A 822 -9.45 -7.79 -6.75
N ILE A 823 -10.32 -8.72 -6.34
CA ILE A 823 -10.00 -10.16 -6.32
C ILE A 823 -10.61 -10.87 -7.53
N ALA A 824 -9.75 -11.46 -8.37
CA ALA A 824 -10.16 -12.39 -9.43
C ALA A 824 -10.00 -13.83 -8.93
N ARG A 825 -10.98 -14.69 -9.24
CA ARG A 825 -11.03 -16.10 -8.79
C ARG A 825 -11.01 -17.03 -9.98
N MET A 826 -10.40 -18.19 -9.81
CA MET A 826 -10.41 -19.24 -10.83
C MET A 826 -10.43 -20.63 -10.21
N THR A 827 -11.14 -21.56 -10.84
CA THR A 827 -11.14 -22.96 -10.46
C THR A 827 -10.54 -23.83 -11.56
N VAL A 828 -9.81 -24.87 -11.15
CA VAL A 828 -9.17 -25.84 -12.03
C VAL A 828 -9.58 -27.25 -11.61
N SER A 829 -10.01 -28.08 -12.56
CA SER A 829 -10.29 -29.51 -12.35
C SER A 829 -9.35 -30.38 -13.18
N TYR A 830 -9.07 -31.61 -12.73
CA TYR A 830 -8.23 -32.54 -13.48
C TYR A 830 -8.58 -33.99 -13.19
N THR A 831 -8.29 -34.89 -14.13
CA THR A 831 -8.60 -36.32 -14.05
C THR A 831 -7.42 -37.18 -13.59
N GLU A 832 -6.22 -36.61 -13.49
CA GLU A 832 -5.02 -37.34 -13.09
C GLU A 832 -4.42 -36.77 -11.80
N MET A 833 -3.80 -37.64 -10.99
CA MET A 833 -3.08 -37.22 -9.80
C MET A 833 -1.79 -36.53 -10.21
N ALA A 834 -1.75 -35.21 -10.07
CA ALA A 834 -0.59 -34.42 -10.42
C ALA A 834 -0.57 -33.11 -9.62
N THR A 835 0.61 -32.50 -9.59
CA THR A 835 0.73 -31.07 -9.29
C THR A 835 0.52 -30.30 -10.58
N VAL A 836 -0.45 -29.40 -10.59
CA VAL A 836 -0.78 -28.51 -11.71
C VAL A 836 -0.36 -27.10 -11.33
N THR A 837 0.52 -26.50 -12.13
CA THR A 837 0.82 -25.07 -12.04
C THR A 837 -0.29 -24.28 -12.72
N VAL A 838 -0.87 -23.32 -12.00
CA VAL A 838 -1.84 -22.32 -12.45
C VAL A 838 -1.15 -20.97 -12.60
N THR A 839 -1.33 -20.32 -13.73
CA THR A 839 -0.76 -19.01 -14.05
C THR A 839 -1.88 -17.98 -14.17
N ALA A 840 -1.76 -16.87 -13.44
CA ALA A 840 -2.58 -15.68 -13.61
C ALA A 840 -1.76 -14.62 -14.36
N THR A 841 -2.31 -14.07 -15.42
CA THR A 841 -1.68 -13.07 -16.28
C THR A 841 -2.58 -11.85 -16.36
N LEU A 842 -2.01 -10.68 -16.10
CA LEU A 842 -2.65 -9.38 -16.25
C LEU A 842 -1.64 -8.46 -16.94
N LEU A 843 -1.99 -7.90 -18.09
CA LEU A 843 -1.17 -6.94 -18.83
C LEU A 843 0.26 -7.47 -19.09
N GLY A 844 0.36 -8.73 -19.55
CA GLY A 844 1.64 -9.42 -19.81
C GLY A 844 2.44 -9.87 -18.58
N VAL A 845 2.11 -9.38 -17.37
CA VAL A 845 2.76 -9.78 -16.12
C VAL A 845 2.08 -11.01 -15.55
N SER A 846 2.86 -12.06 -15.28
CA SER A 846 2.34 -13.35 -14.83
C SER A 846 2.81 -13.72 -13.43
N GLN A 847 1.92 -14.35 -12.65
CA GLN A 847 2.25 -15.05 -11.41
C GLN A 847 1.81 -16.51 -11.52
N THR A 848 2.53 -17.40 -10.85
CA THR A 848 2.26 -18.85 -10.89
C THR A 848 2.09 -19.42 -9.49
N VAL A 849 1.17 -20.36 -9.33
CA VAL A 849 0.98 -21.13 -8.09
C VAL A 849 0.68 -22.60 -8.40
N ASP A 850 1.21 -23.51 -7.57
CA ASP A 850 0.97 -24.94 -7.70
C ASP A 850 -0.24 -25.39 -6.88
N VAL A 851 -1.15 -26.14 -7.53
CA VAL A 851 -2.23 -26.89 -6.88
C VAL A 851 -2.01 -28.39 -7.05
N ASN A 852 -2.48 -29.20 -6.10
CA ASN A 852 -2.32 -30.65 -6.13
C ASN A 852 -3.68 -31.31 -6.36
N PHE A 853 -3.70 -32.34 -7.19
CA PHE A 853 -4.80 -33.27 -7.33
C PHE A 853 -4.46 -34.60 -6.69
N VAL A 854 -5.36 -35.12 -5.86
CA VAL A 854 -5.14 -36.30 -5.02
C VAL A 854 -6.12 -37.40 -5.33
N GLN A 855 -5.82 -38.62 -4.86
CA GLN A 855 -6.74 -39.75 -4.99
C GLN A 855 -8.02 -39.50 -4.17
N GLY A 856 -9.18 -39.79 -4.74
CA GLY A 856 -10.46 -39.79 -4.01
C GLY A 856 -10.66 -41.04 -3.16
N LEU A 857 -11.57 -40.99 -2.19
CA LEU A 857 -12.04 -42.18 -1.48
C LEU A 857 -12.61 -43.21 -2.47
N ILE A 858 -12.32 -44.48 -2.24
CA ILE A 858 -12.87 -45.58 -3.04
C ILE A 858 -14.25 -45.96 -2.48
N ALA A 859 -15.29 -45.72 -3.26
CA ALA A 859 -16.65 -46.19 -2.99
C ALA A 859 -17.00 -47.38 -3.91
N ALA A 860 -17.96 -48.22 -3.51
CA ALA A 860 -18.48 -49.26 -4.39
C ALA A 860 -19.32 -48.65 -5.53
N ASP A 861 -19.48 -49.35 -6.65
CA ASP A 861 -20.26 -48.89 -7.81
C ASP A 861 -21.63 -48.34 -7.38
N GLY A 862 -21.94 -47.13 -7.83
CA GLY A 862 -23.20 -46.44 -7.50
C GLY A 862 -23.22 -45.67 -6.17
N ILE A 863 -22.11 -45.62 -5.42
CA ILE A 863 -21.99 -44.88 -4.16
C ILE A 863 -21.00 -43.72 -4.32
N ARG A 864 -21.37 -42.52 -3.88
CA ARG A 864 -20.51 -41.33 -3.83
C ARG A 864 -20.29 -40.92 -2.38
N VAL A 865 -19.05 -40.60 -2.00
CA VAL A 865 -18.74 -40.11 -0.64
C VAL A 865 -18.39 -38.64 -0.70
N THR A 866 -19.14 -37.82 0.05
CA THR A 866 -18.95 -36.37 0.06
C THR A 866 -18.68 -35.81 1.46
N ASP A 867 -18.06 -34.64 1.53
CA ASP A 867 -17.99 -33.86 2.77
C ASP A 867 -19.36 -33.22 3.12
N GLN A 868 -19.37 -32.41 4.18
CA GLN A 868 -20.54 -31.62 4.61
C GLN A 868 -21.00 -30.56 3.59
N ASN A 869 -20.21 -30.28 2.54
CA ASN A 869 -20.53 -29.32 1.49
C ASN A 869 -20.89 -29.99 0.16
N GLY A 870 -20.70 -31.32 0.03
CA GLY A 870 -21.11 -32.11 -1.14
C GLY A 870 -19.97 -32.38 -2.11
N ASN A 871 -18.75 -32.06 -1.71
CA ASN A 871 -17.53 -32.24 -2.48
C ASN A 871 -16.98 -33.64 -2.29
N ASP A 872 -16.34 -34.20 -3.31
CA ASP A 872 -15.67 -35.49 -3.20
C ASP A 872 -14.53 -35.43 -2.17
N VAL A 873 -14.39 -36.49 -1.38
CA VAL A 873 -13.45 -36.52 -0.26
C VAL A 873 -12.13 -37.15 -0.69
N PRO A 874 -10.97 -36.55 -0.39
CA PRO A 874 -9.67 -37.13 -0.67
C PRO A 874 -9.41 -38.37 0.20
N ALA A 875 -8.66 -39.35 -0.32
CA ALA A 875 -8.46 -40.67 0.30
C ALA A 875 -7.81 -40.64 1.70
N ASN A 876 -7.15 -39.55 2.09
CA ASN A 876 -6.56 -39.36 3.43
C ASN A 876 -6.97 -38.00 4.04
N PRO A 877 -8.20 -37.91 4.56
CA PRO A 877 -8.77 -36.67 5.07
C PRO A 877 -8.21 -36.26 6.46
N PRO A 878 -8.16 -34.95 6.79
CA PRO A 878 -7.74 -34.46 8.12
C PRO A 878 -8.60 -34.98 9.27
N VAL A 879 -8.04 -35.12 10.47
CA VAL A 879 -8.80 -35.45 11.69
C VAL A 879 -9.92 -34.45 11.92
N GLY A 880 -11.11 -34.93 12.28
CA GLY A 880 -12.31 -34.12 12.48
C GLY A 880 -13.13 -33.91 11.21
N THR A 881 -12.68 -34.42 10.06
CA THR A 881 -13.48 -34.37 8.83
C THR A 881 -14.63 -35.38 8.92
N THR A 882 -15.85 -34.92 8.67
CA THR A 882 -17.08 -35.74 8.60
C THR A 882 -17.43 -36.02 7.15
N PHE A 883 -17.56 -37.31 6.80
CA PHE A 883 -17.98 -37.78 5.47
C PHE A 883 -19.41 -38.29 5.51
N TYR A 884 -20.07 -38.22 4.36
CA TYR A 884 -21.42 -38.71 4.12
C TYR A 884 -21.43 -39.64 2.91
N ALA A 885 -22.16 -40.76 2.99
CA ALA A 885 -22.34 -41.67 1.87
C ALA A 885 -23.66 -41.36 1.14
N GLN A 886 -23.58 -41.10 -0.17
CA GLN A 886 -24.73 -40.90 -1.07
C GLN A 886 -24.85 -42.11 -2.00
N VAL A 887 -26.07 -42.62 -2.20
CA VAL A 887 -26.34 -43.80 -3.03
C VAL A 887 -27.15 -43.41 -4.26
N ARG A 888 -26.82 -44.00 -5.41
CA ARG A 888 -27.57 -43.93 -6.66
C ARG A 888 -28.24 -45.28 -6.95
N LEU A 889 -29.52 -45.28 -7.28
CA LEU A 889 -30.26 -46.49 -7.69
C LEU A 889 -30.26 -46.66 -9.21
N ASP A 890 -30.13 -47.90 -9.67
CA ASP A 890 -30.23 -48.24 -11.10
C ASP A 890 -31.68 -48.06 -11.59
N GLY A 891 -31.89 -47.12 -12.51
CA GLY A 891 -33.18 -46.89 -13.19
C GLY A 891 -33.83 -45.53 -12.97
N GLU A 892 -33.31 -44.67 -12.08
CA GLU A 892 -33.81 -43.29 -11.90
C GLU A 892 -33.00 -42.28 -12.74
N ALA A 893 -33.72 -41.40 -13.45
CA ALA A 893 -33.14 -40.28 -14.17
C ALA A 893 -32.78 -39.16 -13.17
N GLN A 894 -31.48 -38.88 -13.02
CA GLN A 894 -30.91 -37.67 -12.43
C GLN A 894 -31.47 -37.26 -11.05
N GLY A 895 -31.01 -37.93 -9.98
CA GLY A 895 -31.15 -37.44 -8.61
C GLY A 895 -30.56 -38.42 -7.59
N LEU A 896 -29.44 -38.07 -6.95
CA LEU A 896 -28.98 -38.77 -5.74
C LEU A 896 -30.02 -38.54 -4.63
N THR A 897 -30.34 -39.55 -3.82
CA THR A 897 -31.17 -39.32 -2.62
C THR A 897 -30.45 -38.39 -1.64
N ASN A 898 -31.20 -37.50 -0.97
CA ASN A 898 -30.66 -36.49 -0.06
C ASN A 898 -29.86 -37.10 1.09
N ARG A 899 -28.88 -36.35 1.60
CA ARG A 899 -28.07 -36.74 2.76
C ARG A 899 -28.98 -36.99 3.97
N GLY A 900 -28.78 -38.12 4.64
CA GLY A 900 -29.43 -38.42 5.92
C GLY A 900 -30.72 -39.25 5.84
N ASP A 901 -31.22 -39.56 4.64
CA ASP A 901 -32.39 -40.43 4.54
C ASP A 901 -31.99 -41.91 4.62
N LEU A 902 -32.27 -42.50 5.78
CA LEU A 902 -32.17 -43.95 6.02
C LEU A 902 -33.27 -44.75 5.33
N GLN A 903 -34.19 -44.11 4.59
CA GLN A 903 -35.34 -44.74 3.98
C GLN A 903 -35.56 -44.21 2.55
N LEU A 904 -35.57 -45.12 1.58
CA LEU A 904 -35.87 -44.82 0.19
C LEU A 904 -37.36 -44.52 -0.01
N SER A 905 -37.72 -43.91 -1.13
CA SER A 905 -39.09 -43.55 -1.52
C SER A 905 -40.04 -44.76 -1.60
N ASP A 906 -39.51 -45.97 -1.81
CA ASP A 906 -40.25 -47.23 -1.80
C ASP A 906 -40.40 -47.88 -0.41
N GLY A 907 -39.84 -47.25 0.63
CA GLY A 907 -39.89 -47.71 2.02
C GLY A 907 -38.70 -48.56 2.47
N THR A 908 -37.79 -48.94 1.56
CA THR A 908 -36.58 -49.73 1.87
C THR A 908 -35.64 -48.97 2.80
N ARG A 909 -35.10 -49.63 3.84
CA ARG A 909 -34.19 -48.96 4.79
C ARG A 909 -32.74 -49.25 4.48
N LEU A 910 -31.93 -48.20 4.37
CA LEU A 910 -30.48 -48.33 4.12
C LEU A 910 -29.72 -48.56 5.43
N SER A 911 -28.65 -49.36 5.35
CA SER A 911 -27.70 -49.57 6.43
C SER A 911 -26.28 -49.33 5.94
N TYR A 912 -25.46 -48.67 6.76
CA TYR A 912 -24.12 -48.21 6.43
C TYR A 912 -23.08 -48.95 7.29
N GLN A 913 -21.94 -49.28 6.71
CA GLN A 913 -20.78 -49.82 7.41
C GLN A 913 -19.50 -49.16 6.89
N TRP A 914 -18.94 -48.25 7.68
CA TRP A 914 -17.65 -47.61 7.42
C TRP A 914 -16.51 -48.51 7.86
N GLN A 915 -15.47 -48.55 7.02
CA GLN A 915 -14.26 -49.31 7.26
C GLN A 915 -13.02 -48.48 6.94
N ARG A 916 -11.92 -48.74 7.64
CA ARG A 916 -10.60 -48.14 7.38
C ARG A 916 -9.52 -49.19 7.10
N SER A 917 -8.51 -48.82 6.35
CA SER A 917 -7.36 -49.67 6.00
C SER A 917 -6.07 -48.85 5.89
N ASN A 918 -4.94 -49.41 6.30
CA ASN A 918 -3.61 -48.79 6.13
C ASN A 918 -2.83 -49.33 4.93
N ASP A 919 -3.25 -50.46 4.37
CA ASP A 919 -2.59 -51.19 3.28
C ASP A 919 -3.48 -51.32 2.03
N GLY A 920 -4.74 -50.86 2.11
CA GLY A 920 -5.75 -50.99 1.06
C GLY A 920 -6.33 -52.41 0.92
N VAL A 921 -5.87 -53.37 1.71
CA VAL A 921 -6.19 -54.80 1.59
C VAL A 921 -6.94 -55.31 2.83
N THR A 922 -6.50 -54.91 4.03
CA THR A 922 -7.05 -55.31 5.31
C THR A 922 -7.96 -54.19 5.85
N TRP A 923 -9.25 -54.50 6.06
CA TRP A 923 -10.26 -53.50 6.42
C TRP A 923 -10.82 -53.73 7.83
N THR A 924 -10.90 -52.66 8.62
CA THR A 924 -11.43 -52.65 9.99
C THR A 924 -12.68 -51.78 10.07
N ASP A 925 -13.74 -52.28 10.70
CA ASP A 925 -15.00 -51.56 10.91
C ASP A 925 -14.82 -50.37 11.88
N VAL A 926 -15.39 -49.21 11.52
CA VAL A 926 -15.23 -47.97 12.31
C VAL A 926 -16.52 -47.21 12.59
N GLY A 927 -17.61 -47.47 11.87
CA GLY A 927 -18.89 -46.79 12.13
C GLY A 927 -20.04 -47.35 11.32
N THR A 928 -21.27 -47.12 11.78
CA THR A 928 -22.50 -47.65 11.14
C THR A 928 -23.54 -46.59 10.81
N SER A 929 -23.22 -45.30 11.00
CA SER A 929 -24.10 -44.21 10.61
C SER A 929 -23.95 -43.92 9.12
N ASP A 930 -24.93 -43.19 8.59
CA ASP A 930 -24.90 -42.50 7.29
C ASP A 930 -23.70 -41.53 7.12
N SER A 931 -23.03 -41.19 8.22
CA SER A 931 -21.85 -40.35 8.28
C SER A 931 -20.76 -40.92 9.20
N TYR A 932 -19.52 -40.50 8.97
CA TYR A 932 -18.38 -40.85 9.82
C TYR A 932 -17.42 -39.67 9.98
N THR A 933 -17.06 -39.36 11.23
CA THR A 933 -16.08 -38.32 11.56
C THR A 933 -14.76 -38.94 11.96
N THR A 934 -13.68 -38.56 11.26
CA THR A 934 -12.33 -39.03 11.55
C THR A 934 -11.82 -38.60 12.92
N GLN A 935 -11.12 -39.49 13.58
CA GLN A 935 -10.48 -39.31 14.88
C GLN A 935 -8.95 -39.28 14.74
N SER A 936 -8.25 -38.95 15.83
CA SER A 936 -6.78 -38.86 15.80
C SER A 936 -6.08 -40.16 15.36
N GLY A 937 -6.71 -41.31 15.62
CA GLY A 937 -6.24 -42.64 15.21
C GLY A 937 -6.54 -43.03 13.75
N ASP A 938 -7.15 -42.15 12.97
CA ASP A 938 -7.54 -42.37 11.56
C ASP A 938 -6.56 -41.81 10.54
N GLN A 939 -5.54 -41.06 11.00
CA GLN A 939 -4.56 -40.43 10.13
C GLN A 939 -3.74 -41.45 9.33
N GLY A 940 -3.70 -41.27 8.00
CA GLY A 940 -2.96 -42.14 7.09
C GLY A 940 -3.70 -43.42 6.70
N PHE A 941 -4.96 -43.57 7.09
CA PHE A 941 -5.81 -44.68 6.66
C PHE A 941 -6.69 -44.28 5.48
N THR A 942 -6.93 -45.23 4.58
CA THR A 942 -7.93 -45.15 3.53
C THR A 942 -9.28 -45.62 4.07
N PHE A 943 -10.35 -44.96 3.68
CA PHE A 943 -11.70 -45.26 4.12
C PHE A 943 -12.54 -45.82 2.97
N ARG A 944 -13.50 -46.69 3.31
CA ARG A 944 -14.58 -47.12 2.42
C ARG A 944 -15.88 -47.28 3.20
N VAL A 945 -16.99 -47.29 2.49
CA VAL A 945 -18.32 -47.55 3.05
C VAL A 945 -19.00 -48.64 2.26
N GLN A 946 -19.62 -49.58 2.98
CA GLN A 946 -20.57 -50.53 2.41
C GLN A 946 -21.98 -50.07 2.75
N VAL A 947 -22.87 -50.10 1.75
CA VAL A 947 -24.28 -49.78 1.94
C VAL A 947 -25.13 -50.97 1.51
N ALA A 948 -26.06 -51.38 2.36
CA ALA A 948 -26.99 -52.47 2.10
C ALA A 948 -28.44 -52.06 2.40
N GLY A 949 -29.37 -52.43 1.51
CA GLY A 949 -30.81 -52.27 1.72
C GLY A 949 -31.39 -53.41 2.57
N LYS A 950 -32.27 -53.07 3.51
CA LYS A 950 -33.04 -54.00 4.35
C LYS A 950 -34.51 -53.99 4.02
#